data_AF-A0A5B6YUS5-F1
#
_entry.id   AF-A0A5B6YUS5-F1
#
_cell.length_a   1.000
_cell.length_b   1.000
_cell.length_c   1.000
_cell.angle_alpha   90.00
_cell.angle_beta   90.00
_cell.angle_gamma   90.00
#
_symmetry.space_group_name_H-M   'P 1'
#
loop_
_entity.id
_entity.type
_entity.pdbx_description
1 polymer ?
#
loop_
_entity_poly.entity_id
_entity_poly.type
_entity_poly.pdbx_seq_one_letter_code
_entity_poly.pdbx_strand_id
1 'polypeptide(L)'
;MTKHRWRESIKSFFGSHVDLEKNEQLKGAKIDIEDKVQKILKLIKDEDEEEKDGGAVANSNKEPLVELIEDVHKHYQSLYARYDHLTGELRQKVHGKHEEENSSSSSSDSDSDHSLRKKDSKNGKVKNEFQIAADSIKQELEIANLEVADLRRKLTATVEEKEALHLDYQASLNKIEEAENMIRDLKAEGERLNDEKLNLSVENRDLNLKLDGAGKLEAELNQRLEDTSRERTNLVIEKETAMKKLEEGEKITEDLRAMIDQLKGTLQLELEAVKGELSTTKEQLESSKQEVANLSRTQTATEEENNSLSLKILQLSNEIKDAQDRIQELMIESGQLKEKLGERERELSTHTEMHEVHKSEASARMRGLELDLDSLHTQKREMEKQKGDELSTLLKKIEDKEKDSSSHIEDLMAQVNNLQLEAESLRTQKGELEEQLVYKSNEASAQVKDVMDQVNEKQQELESLRHQKIESELQLEKKVQEISEYVVLLETLKEELANKTADQQRMLEEKDSYTVQVKDLELKLDSLSNHKSELEEQLGSKNIEYDQLKEEKEGHQDRIFELERTLTERGNELSALQKKSEDGENEASAKILTLTAQVNSLQVEVDSLHAQNVESESELNKKTQVISDYLNQIEHLKEELASKTLDEQRLLEEKEGLLAQVKDLELVVESLHSQRSELEEQIKNKGHEIEWSREEKEGLRDKISELETTLTERGDEIVALQKKLENV
;
A
#
# COMPACT_ATOMS: atom_id res chain seq x y z
N MET A 1 88.13 -37.94 11.57
CA MET A 1 87.61 -38.09 12.95
C MET A 1 87.47 -36.77 13.74
N THR A 2 87.47 -35.59 13.12
CA THR A 2 87.47 -34.29 13.86
C THR A 2 86.08 -33.71 14.20
N LYS A 3 85.00 -34.12 13.51
CA LYS A 3 83.64 -33.57 13.76
C LYS A 3 82.95 -34.09 15.04
N HIS A 4 83.37 -35.22 15.61
CA HIS A 4 82.74 -35.78 16.81
C HIS A 4 83.16 -35.04 18.10
N ARG A 5 84.46 -34.76 18.27
CA ARG A 5 84.97 -34.09 19.48
C ARG A 5 84.34 -32.71 19.73
N TRP A 6 84.01 -31.95 18.68
CA TRP A 6 83.38 -30.64 18.82
C TRP A 6 81.91 -30.74 19.28
N ARG A 7 81.16 -31.74 18.79
CA ARG A 7 79.81 -32.04 19.32
C ARG A 7 79.87 -32.54 20.76
N GLU A 8 80.86 -33.36 21.12
CA GLU A 8 81.03 -33.86 22.48
C GLU A 8 81.41 -32.75 23.47
N SER A 9 82.34 -31.86 23.11
CA SER A 9 82.71 -30.72 23.98
C SER A 9 81.54 -29.78 24.25
N ILE A 10 80.73 -29.44 23.23
CA ILE A 10 79.51 -28.64 23.43
C ILE A 10 78.50 -29.40 24.31
N LYS A 11 78.32 -30.70 24.08
CA LYS A 11 77.42 -31.54 24.90
C LYS A 11 77.89 -31.66 26.36
N SER A 12 79.20 -31.61 26.64
CA SER A 12 79.73 -31.56 28.01
C SER A 12 79.65 -30.19 28.68
N PHE A 13 79.71 -29.10 27.90
CA PHE A 13 79.64 -27.73 28.44
C PHE A 13 78.22 -27.31 28.83
N PHE A 14 77.21 -27.77 28.07
CA PHE A 14 75.79 -27.55 28.39
C PHE A 14 75.15 -28.70 29.19
N GLY A 15 75.75 -29.90 29.17
CA GLY A 15 75.18 -31.12 29.78
C GLY A 15 75.16 -31.13 31.31
N SER A 16 75.94 -30.29 31.99
CA SER A 16 75.96 -30.16 33.45
C SER A 16 74.93 -29.17 34.00
N HIS A 17 74.14 -28.52 33.14
CA HIS A 17 73.19 -27.46 33.51
C HIS A 17 71.75 -27.72 33.06
N VAL A 18 71.45 -28.89 32.47
CA VAL A 18 70.07 -29.38 32.40
C VAL A 18 69.77 -30.15 33.68
N ASP A 19 69.14 -29.46 34.61
CA ASP A 19 68.55 -30.02 35.82
C ASP A 19 67.55 -31.13 35.41
N LEU A 20 67.95 -32.39 35.60
CA LEU A 20 67.24 -33.55 35.05
C LEU A 20 65.79 -33.61 35.52
N GLU A 21 65.53 -33.22 36.77
CA GLU A 21 64.20 -33.20 37.37
C GLU A 21 63.30 -32.14 36.72
N LYS A 22 63.85 -30.97 36.36
CA LYS A 22 63.10 -29.93 35.59
C LYS A 22 62.86 -30.36 34.14
N ASN A 23 63.75 -31.16 33.55
CA ASN A 23 63.56 -31.70 32.20
C ASN A 23 62.49 -32.81 32.16
N GLU A 24 62.39 -33.63 33.21
CA GLU A 24 61.30 -34.60 33.38
C GLU A 24 59.95 -33.88 33.59
N GLN A 25 59.92 -32.81 34.41
CA GLN A 25 58.74 -31.95 34.57
C GLN A 25 58.32 -31.28 33.25
N LEU A 26 59.28 -30.85 32.41
CA LEU A 26 59.01 -30.29 31.07
C LEU A 26 58.41 -31.32 30.11
N LYS A 27 58.85 -32.58 30.14
CA LYS A 27 58.18 -33.65 29.39
C LYS A 27 56.75 -33.89 29.89
N GLY A 28 56.56 -33.93 31.21
CA GLY A 28 55.23 -34.09 31.82
C GLY A 28 54.27 -32.98 31.39
N ALA A 29 54.68 -31.71 31.54
CA ALA A 29 53.90 -30.56 31.11
C ALA A 29 53.66 -30.53 29.59
N LYS A 30 54.63 -30.95 28.77
CA LYS A 30 54.43 -31.08 27.31
C LYS A 30 53.36 -32.11 26.99
N ILE A 31 53.41 -33.29 27.63
CA ILE A 31 52.42 -34.36 27.41
C ILE A 31 51.02 -33.91 27.87
N ASP A 32 50.90 -33.22 29.01
CA ASP A 32 49.63 -32.70 29.52
C ASP A 32 49.04 -31.61 28.60
N ILE A 33 49.86 -30.71 28.07
CA ILE A 33 49.44 -29.73 27.06
C ILE A 33 49.00 -30.42 25.77
N GLU A 34 49.71 -31.45 25.33
CA GLU A 34 49.43 -32.16 24.07
C GLU A 34 48.14 -33.00 24.17
N ASP A 35 47.82 -33.58 25.34
CA ASP A 35 46.54 -34.23 25.64
C ASP A 35 45.37 -33.22 25.71
N LYS A 36 45.56 -32.07 26.38
CA LYS A 36 44.57 -30.98 26.42
C LYS A 36 44.27 -30.42 25.02
N VAL A 37 45.28 -30.23 24.18
CA VAL A 37 45.11 -29.79 22.78
C VAL A 37 44.40 -30.85 21.93
N GLN A 38 44.64 -32.14 22.14
CA GLN A 38 43.87 -33.20 21.48
C GLN A 38 42.39 -33.22 21.92
N LYS A 39 42.08 -32.90 23.19
CA LYS A 39 40.70 -32.70 23.65
C LYS A 39 40.02 -31.50 22.99
N ILE A 40 40.71 -30.36 22.86
CA ILE A 40 40.21 -29.17 22.13
C ILE A 40 39.88 -29.55 20.67
N LEU A 41 40.81 -30.21 19.98
CA LEU A 41 40.62 -30.66 18.59
C LEU A 41 39.49 -31.70 18.43
N LYS A 42 39.16 -32.44 19.49
CA LYS A 42 38.04 -33.37 19.49
C LYS A 42 36.71 -32.64 19.67
N LEU A 43 36.60 -31.74 20.65
CA LEU A 43 35.40 -30.95 20.90
C LEU A 43 35.00 -30.11 19.69
N ILE A 44 35.96 -29.51 18.97
CA ILE A 44 35.69 -28.75 17.73
C ILE A 44 35.16 -29.67 16.62
N LYS A 45 35.70 -30.89 16.47
CA LYS A 45 35.21 -31.86 15.48
C LYS A 45 33.85 -32.43 15.80
N ASP A 46 33.54 -32.59 17.09
CA ASP A 46 32.23 -33.05 17.54
C ASP A 46 31.18 -31.91 17.32
N GLU A 47 31.59 -30.62 17.39
CA GLU A 47 30.76 -29.45 17.05
C GLU A 47 30.52 -29.31 15.53
N ASP A 48 31.51 -29.58 14.68
CA ASP A 48 31.41 -29.57 13.20
C ASP A 48 30.44 -30.64 12.62
N GLU A 49 30.15 -31.73 13.35
CA GLU A 49 29.19 -32.77 12.92
C GLU A 49 27.76 -32.53 13.44
N GLU A 50 27.57 -31.74 14.52
CA GLU A 50 26.24 -31.39 15.03
C GLU A 50 25.54 -30.31 14.16
N GLU A 51 26.26 -29.48 13.40
CA GLU A 51 25.65 -28.48 12.49
C GLU A 51 24.91 -29.09 11.27
N LYS A 52 25.00 -30.40 11.03
CA LYS A 52 24.32 -31.06 9.89
C LYS A 52 22.86 -31.45 10.12
N ASP A 53 22.38 -31.50 11.37
CA ASP A 53 20.99 -31.83 11.66
C ASP A 53 20.34 -30.70 12.48
N GLY A 54 19.35 -30.02 11.89
CA GLY A 54 18.93 -28.69 12.29
C GLY A 54 18.24 -28.62 13.66
N GLY A 55 19.02 -28.47 14.73
CA GLY A 55 18.53 -28.30 16.10
C GLY A 55 19.35 -27.28 16.89
N ALA A 56 18.77 -26.12 17.20
CA ALA A 56 19.42 -25.07 17.98
C ALA A 56 19.55 -25.46 19.47
N VAL A 57 20.54 -26.28 19.81
CA VAL A 57 20.98 -26.52 21.20
C VAL A 57 22.09 -25.54 21.54
N ALA A 58 21.75 -24.51 22.32
CA ALA A 58 22.69 -23.45 22.62
C ALA A 58 23.82 -23.89 23.57
N ASN A 59 25.06 -23.65 23.14
CA ASN A 59 26.23 -23.30 23.96
C ASN A 59 26.79 -24.30 25.01
N SER A 60 26.30 -25.54 25.14
CA SER A 60 26.79 -26.46 26.19
C SER A 60 28.28 -26.82 26.10
N ASN A 61 28.87 -26.78 24.91
CA ASN A 61 30.25 -27.24 24.67
C ASN A 61 31.28 -26.10 24.60
N LYS A 62 30.84 -24.84 24.52
CA LYS A 62 31.73 -23.67 24.37
C LYS A 62 32.40 -23.24 25.69
N GLU A 63 31.71 -23.32 26.82
CA GLU A 63 32.30 -23.02 28.14
C GLU A 63 33.48 -23.96 28.48
N PRO A 64 33.35 -25.31 28.39
CA PRO A 64 34.46 -26.23 28.60
C PRO A 64 35.63 -26.02 27.63
N LEU A 65 35.34 -25.62 26.38
CA LEU A 65 36.35 -25.36 25.36
C LEU A 65 37.16 -24.10 25.68
N VAL A 66 36.48 -23.02 26.09
CA VAL A 66 37.13 -21.76 26.50
C VAL A 66 37.98 -21.96 27.76
N GLU A 67 37.47 -22.68 28.78
CA GLU A 67 38.22 -22.99 29.99
C GLU A 67 39.50 -23.79 29.68
N LEU A 68 39.43 -24.76 28.76
CA LEU A 68 40.57 -25.57 28.34
C LEU A 68 41.59 -24.78 27.50
N ILE A 69 41.14 -23.83 26.67
CA ILE A 69 42.01 -22.90 25.93
C ILE A 69 42.73 -21.94 26.89
N GLU A 70 42.03 -21.38 27.88
CA GLU A 70 42.66 -20.56 28.92
C GLU A 70 43.70 -21.34 29.72
N ASP A 71 43.42 -22.61 30.05
CA ASP A 71 44.33 -23.45 30.82
C ASP A 71 45.62 -23.75 30.04
N VAL A 72 45.52 -24.04 28.74
CA VAL A 72 46.68 -24.15 27.83
C VAL A 72 47.44 -22.82 27.74
N HIS A 73 46.75 -21.68 27.68
CA HIS A 73 47.39 -20.37 27.65
C HIS A 73 48.16 -20.05 28.95
N LYS A 74 47.60 -20.37 30.12
CA LYS A 74 48.26 -20.24 31.44
C LYS A 74 49.52 -21.12 31.53
N HIS A 75 49.48 -22.34 30.98
CA HIS A 75 50.65 -23.22 30.89
C HIS A 75 51.72 -22.67 29.93
N TYR A 76 51.32 -22.11 28.78
CA TYR A 76 52.25 -21.46 27.85
C TYR A 76 52.94 -20.22 28.47
N GLN A 77 52.20 -19.36 29.15
CA GLN A 77 52.77 -18.22 29.89
C GLN A 77 53.76 -18.68 30.98
N SER A 78 53.42 -19.75 31.71
CA SER A 78 54.30 -20.33 32.74
C SER A 78 55.59 -20.92 32.16
N LEU A 79 55.51 -21.54 30.98
CA LEU A 79 56.67 -22.03 30.24
C LEU A 79 57.56 -20.87 29.74
N TYR A 80 56.94 -19.81 29.21
CA TYR A 80 57.65 -18.61 28.76
C TYR A 80 58.38 -17.92 29.91
N ALA A 81 57.73 -17.74 31.07
CA ALA A 81 58.37 -17.18 32.27
C ALA A 81 59.57 -18.02 32.75
N ARG A 82 59.52 -19.36 32.64
CA ARG A 82 60.67 -20.23 32.95
C ARG A 82 61.79 -20.13 31.93
N TYR A 83 61.47 -19.98 30.64
CA TYR A 83 62.46 -19.74 29.59
C TYR A 83 63.16 -18.39 29.78
N ASP A 84 62.40 -17.35 30.12
CA ASP A 84 62.93 -16.00 30.35
C ASP A 84 63.78 -15.95 31.62
N HIS A 85 63.38 -16.65 32.69
CA HIS A 85 64.21 -16.82 33.89
C HIS A 85 65.52 -17.57 33.60
N LEU A 86 65.49 -18.67 32.83
CA LEU A 86 66.70 -19.41 32.44
C LEU A 86 67.62 -18.58 31.52
N THR A 87 67.04 -17.79 30.61
CA THR A 87 67.77 -16.85 29.76
C THR A 87 68.37 -15.70 30.58
N GLY A 88 67.67 -15.26 31.63
CA GLY A 88 68.14 -14.32 32.64
C GLY A 88 69.30 -14.88 33.46
N GLU A 89 69.21 -16.10 33.99
CA GLU A 89 70.30 -16.77 34.71
C GLU A 89 71.55 -16.97 33.83
N LEU A 90 71.36 -17.33 32.55
CA LEU A 90 72.44 -17.40 31.56
C LEU A 90 73.09 -16.02 31.34
N ARG A 91 72.28 -14.97 31.17
CA ARG A 91 72.77 -13.60 31.00
C ARG A 91 73.50 -13.08 32.25
N GLN A 92 73.03 -13.44 33.44
CA GLN A 92 73.63 -13.09 34.73
C GLN A 92 74.95 -13.84 34.97
N LYS A 93 75.06 -15.13 34.59
CA LYS A 93 76.33 -15.88 34.65
C LYS A 93 77.37 -15.39 33.63
N VAL A 94 76.95 -14.90 32.46
CA VAL A 94 77.87 -14.33 31.45
C VAL A 94 78.49 -13.00 31.90
N HIS A 95 77.82 -12.24 32.79
CA HIS A 95 78.33 -10.98 33.35
C HIS A 95 78.72 -11.10 34.84
N GLY A 96 78.63 -12.31 35.42
CA GLY A 96 78.73 -12.56 36.85
C GLY A 96 80.15 -12.70 37.38
N LYS A 97 81.02 -11.69 37.13
CA LYS A 97 82.25 -11.43 37.90
C LYS A 97 82.93 -10.12 37.46
N HIS A 98 82.47 -8.99 37.99
CA HIS A 98 83.31 -7.89 38.47
C HIS A 98 82.46 -6.95 39.34
N GLU A 99 83.11 -6.22 40.25
CA GLU A 99 82.56 -5.21 41.18
C GLU A 99 81.65 -5.77 42.30
N GLU A 100 81.85 -5.49 43.59
CA GLU A 100 82.96 -4.86 44.34
C GLU A 100 82.97 -5.44 45.78
N GLU A 101 84.15 -5.48 46.44
CA GLU A 101 84.40 -4.98 47.80
C GLU A 101 85.76 -5.44 48.36
N ASN A 102 86.66 -4.48 48.52
CA ASN A 102 87.58 -4.23 49.65
C ASN A 102 88.12 -5.39 50.53
N SER A 103 89.46 -5.36 50.68
CA SER A 103 90.25 -5.81 51.85
C SER A 103 90.92 -7.20 51.84
N SER A 104 92.22 -7.15 51.54
CA SER A 104 93.30 -7.74 52.36
C SER A 104 93.62 -9.25 52.31
N SER A 105 94.93 -9.49 52.11
CA SER A 105 95.75 -10.57 52.69
C SER A 105 96.02 -11.87 51.91
N SER A 106 97.27 -11.92 51.39
CA SER A 106 98.28 -12.95 51.71
C SER A 106 98.31 -14.30 50.97
N SER A 107 99.54 -14.82 50.84
CA SER A 107 99.98 -16.13 50.29
C SER A 107 99.81 -16.28 48.76
N SER A 108 100.64 -17.04 48.05
CA SER A 108 101.66 -18.02 48.45
C SER A 108 102.79 -18.05 47.39
N ASP A 109 104.02 -17.94 47.88
CA ASP A 109 105.23 -18.68 47.47
C ASP A 109 105.61 -18.86 45.99
N SER A 110 106.83 -18.43 45.65
CA SER A 110 107.58 -18.93 44.50
C SER A 110 109.05 -19.10 44.90
N ASP A 111 109.41 -20.32 45.30
CA ASP A 111 110.75 -20.68 45.76
C ASP A 111 111.82 -20.57 44.66
N SER A 112 113.02 -20.12 45.03
CA SER A 112 114.26 -20.54 44.36
C SER A 112 115.46 -20.44 45.30
N ASP A 113 115.54 -21.36 46.27
CA ASP A 113 116.73 -21.53 47.10
C ASP A 113 117.60 -22.69 46.55
N HIS A 114 118.85 -22.41 46.18
CA HIS A 114 119.89 -23.43 46.12
C HIS A 114 121.30 -22.82 46.22
N SER A 115 121.92 -23.04 47.38
CA SER A 115 123.31 -22.66 47.70
C SER A 115 124.38 -23.39 46.87
N LEU A 116 125.46 -22.69 46.51
CA LEU A 116 126.77 -23.31 46.29
C LEU A 116 127.93 -22.53 46.95
N ARG A 117 128.63 -23.19 47.87
CA ARG A 117 129.88 -22.72 48.50
C ARG A 117 131.05 -22.77 47.51
N LYS A 118 131.92 -21.75 47.55
CA LYS A 118 133.41 -21.86 47.57
C LYS A 118 134.02 -20.44 47.60
N LYS A 119 135.22 -20.15 48.10
CA LYS A 119 136.06 -20.51 49.25
C LYS A 119 137.39 -19.74 49.02
N ASP A 120 138.04 -19.28 50.09
CA ASP A 120 139.48 -18.96 50.21
C ASP A 120 140.09 -17.64 49.64
N SER A 121 140.58 -16.80 50.58
CA SER A 121 141.97 -16.22 50.64
C SER A 121 142.43 -15.16 49.59
N LYS A 122 143.29 -14.15 49.89
CA LYS A 122 144.08 -13.75 51.09
C LYS A 122 144.67 -12.32 50.96
N ASN A 123 144.71 -11.57 52.08
CA ASN A 123 145.73 -10.59 52.53
C ASN A 123 146.13 -9.31 51.71
N GLY A 124 146.17 -8.10 52.33
CA GLY A 124 147.03 -7.01 51.83
C GLY A 124 146.87 -5.51 52.20
N LYS A 125 147.07 -5.10 53.47
CA LYS A 125 147.75 -3.82 53.88
C LYS A 125 147.10 -2.41 53.70
N VAL A 126 146.38 -1.96 54.75
CA VAL A 126 146.31 -0.61 55.39
C VAL A 126 146.50 0.68 54.55
N LYS A 127 145.41 1.46 54.37
CA LYS A 127 145.37 2.95 54.30
C LYS A 127 143.89 3.41 54.20
N ASN A 128 143.19 3.66 55.32
CA ASN A 128 141.72 3.72 55.28
C ASN A 128 141.04 4.51 56.43
N GLU A 129 141.12 5.86 56.44
CA GLU A 129 140.37 6.69 57.42
C GLU A 129 139.75 7.96 56.79
N PHE A 130 140.54 8.88 56.24
CA PHE A 130 140.00 10.11 55.59
C PHE A 130 139.06 9.83 54.42
N GLN A 131 139.30 8.74 53.70
CA GLN A 131 138.43 8.27 52.62
C GLN A 131 137.02 7.96 53.16
N ILE A 132 136.92 7.34 54.34
CA ILE A 132 135.66 6.92 54.96
C ILE A 132 134.77 8.11 55.30
N ALA A 133 135.32 9.20 55.85
CA ALA A 133 134.52 10.37 56.24
C ALA A 133 133.99 11.17 55.03
N ALA A 134 134.82 11.31 53.98
CA ALA A 134 134.40 11.95 52.73
C ALA A 134 133.37 11.08 51.98
N ASP A 135 133.57 9.76 51.97
CA ASP A 135 132.61 8.81 51.41
C ASP A 135 131.29 8.81 52.20
N SER A 136 131.31 8.98 53.53
CA SER A 136 130.10 9.06 54.37
C SER A 136 129.23 10.29 54.07
N ILE A 137 129.80 11.50 54.00
CA ILE A 137 129.02 12.71 53.68
C ILE A 137 128.51 12.64 52.24
N LYS A 138 129.30 12.08 51.32
CA LYS A 138 128.86 11.81 49.95
C LYS A 138 127.68 10.83 49.93
N GLN A 139 127.72 9.79 50.76
CA GLN A 139 126.65 8.79 50.88
C GLN A 139 125.36 9.41 51.47
N GLU A 140 125.46 10.28 52.48
CA GLU A 140 124.31 11.04 53.02
C GLU A 140 123.70 12.00 51.99
N LEU A 141 124.53 12.72 51.23
CA LEU A 141 124.08 13.59 50.14
C LEU A 141 123.44 12.79 49.00
N GLU A 142 123.95 11.60 48.71
CA GLU A 142 123.40 10.68 47.71
C GLU A 142 122.04 10.11 48.17
N ILE A 143 121.89 9.77 49.45
CA ILE A 143 120.61 9.40 50.08
C ILE A 143 119.60 10.56 50.01
N ALA A 144 119.97 11.78 50.43
CA ALA A 144 119.08 12.94 50.39
C ALA A 144 118.64 13.31 48.96
N ASN A 145 119.53 13.15 47.97
CA ASN A 145 119.17 13.33 46.55
C ASN A 145 118.24 12.21 46.05
N LEU A 146 118.41 10.96 46.51
CA LEU A 146 117.48 9.87 46.23
C LEU A 146 116.09 10.15 46.84
N GLU A 147 116.02 10.67 48.07
CA GLU A 147 114.77 11.07 48.73
C GLU A 147 114.07 12.23 48.00
N VAL A 148 114.81 13.28 47.61
CA VAL A 148 114.24 14.39 46.82
C VAL A 148 113.79 13.91 45.44
N ALA A 149 114.50 12.97 44.82
CA ALA A 149 114.07 12.35 43.57
C ALA A 149 112.81 11.50 43.76
N ASP A 150 112.68 10.77 44.87
CA ASP A 150 111.48 9.99 45.22
C ASP A 150 110.27 10.88 45.51
N LEU A 151 110.44 11.95 46.30
CA LEU A 151 109.39 12.95 46.54
C LEU A 151 108.96 13.67 45.25
N ARG A 152 109.89 13.96 44.33
CA ARG A 152 109.55 14.50 43.01
C ARG A 152 108.75 13.50 42.17
N ARG A 153 109.14 12.21 42.13
CA ARG A 153 108.36 11.17 41.45
C ARG A 153 106.95 11.06 42.04
N LYS A 154 106.82 11.06 43.37
CA LYS A 154 105.53 11.05 44.08
C LYS A 154 104.68 12.27 43.72
N LEU A 155 105.26 13.48 43.73
CA LEU A 155 104.54 14.69 43.35
C LEU A 155 104.08 14.66 41.89
N THR A 156 104.94 14.21 40.96
CA THR A 156 104.56 14.02 39.55
C THR A 156 103.42 13.01 39.42
N ALA A 157 103.53 11.85 40.05
CA ALA A 157 102.48 10.83 40.04
C ALA A 157 101.14 11.35 40.60
N THR A 158 101.14 12.12 41.70
CA THR A 158 99.91 12.72 42.24
C THR A 158 99.31 13.83 41.37
N VAL A 159 100.12 14.50 40.54
CA VAL A 159 99.62 15.47 39.56
C VAL A 159 99.01 14.74 38.37
N GLU A 160 99.68 13.72 37.84
CA GLU A 160 99.17 12.85 36.76
C GLU A 160 97.88 12.14 37.18
N GLU A 161 97.80 11.61 38.41
CA GLU A 161 96.59 11.03 39.01
C GLU A 161 95.46 12.05 39.12
N LYS A 162 95.75 13.28 39.57
CA LYS A 162 94.75 14.36 39.65
C LYS A 162 94.24 14.78 38.26
N GLU A 163 95.12 14.82 37.25
CA GLU A 163 94.73 15.14 35.87
C GLU A 163 93.87 14.02 35.26
N ALA A 164 94.21 12.76 35.49
CA ALA A 164 93.40 11.61 35.11
C ALA A 164 92.00 11.65 35.77
N LEU A 165 91.94 11.86 37.09
CA LEU A 165 90.68 12.00 37.83
C LEU A 165 89.84 13.19 37.34
N HIS A 166 90.47 14.28 36.89
CA HIS A 166 89.74 15.42 36.33
C HIS A 166 89.11 15.09 34.95
N LEU A 167 89.85 14.37 34.10
CA LEU A 167 89.33 13.88 32.81
C LEU A 167 88.19 12.87 33.02
N ASP A 168 88.33 11.93 33.96
CA ASP A 168 87.28 10.96 34.30
C ASP A 168 86.04 11.64 34.90
N TYR A 169 86.22 12.66 35.74
CA TYR A 169 85.11 13.49 36.22
C TYR A 169 84.40 14.22 35.08
N GLN A 170 85.14 14.83 34.15
CA GLN A 170 84.55 15.52 33.00
C GLN A 170 83.83 14.55 32.06
N ALA A 171 84.40 13.37 31.80
CA ALA A 171 83.76 12.32 31.02
C ALA A 171 82.49 11.79 31.70
N SER A 172 82.46 11.73 33.03
CA SER A 172 81.27 11.36 33.81
C SER A 172 80.19 12.45 33.75
N LEU A 173 80.58 13.73 33.80
CA LEU A 173 79.66 14.86 33.64
C LEU A 173 78.96 14.83 32.28
N ASN A 174 79.72 14.63 31.18
CA ASN A 174 79.15 14.53 29.83
C ASN A 174 78.16 13.36 29.71
N LYS A 175 78.47 12.19 30.30
CA LYS A 175 77.54 11.04 30.33
C LYS A 175 76.26 11.33 31.11
N ILE A 176 76.33 12.15 32.17
CA ILE A 176 75.14 12.59 32.91
C ILE A 176 74.30 13.52 32.04
N GLU A 177 74.90 14.49 31.35
CA GLU A 177 74.19 15.39 30.43
C GLU A 177 73.53 14.63 29.26
N GLU A 178 74.22 13.65 28.67
CA GLU A 178 73.66 12.73 27.68
C GLU A 178 72.45 11.94 28.24
N ALA A 179 72.54 11.42 29.47
CA ALA A 179 71.45 10.72 30.12
C ALA A 179 70.25 11.64 30.44
N GLU A 180 70.50 12.87 30.91
CA GLU A 180 69.46 13.87 31.15
C GLU A 180 68.74 14.29 29.85
N ASN A 181 69.48 14.40 28.74
CA ASN A 181 68.90 14.64 27.42
C ASN A 181 68.01 13.48 26.98
N MET A 182 68.48 12.22 27.09
CA MET A 182 67.66 11.04 26.79
C MET A 182 66.40 10.94 27.68
N ILE A 183 66.50 11.26 28.97
CA ILE A 183 65.34 11.30 29.89
C ILE A 183 64.33 12.37 29.45
N ARG A 184 64.80 13.53 28.99
CA ARG A 184 63.94 14.62 28.49
C ARG A 184 63.18 14.20 27.24
N ASP A 185 63.87 13.57 26.29
CA ASP A 185 63.27 13.10 25.04
C ASP A 185 62.26 11.96 25.29
N LEU A 186 62.61 10.99 26.14
CA LEU A 186 61.69 9.93 26.57
C LEU A 186 60.44 10.48 27.29
N LYS A 187 60.59 11.55 28.08
CA LYS A 187 59.47 12.21 28.75
C LYS A 187 58.54 12.92 27.76
N ALA A 188 59.11 13.65 26.79
CA ALA A 188 58.34 14.30 25.73
C ALA A 188 57.59 13.29 24.85
N GLU A 189 58.23 12.16 24.53
CA GLU A 189 57.60 11.05 23.81
C GLU A 189 56.49 10.39 24.65
N GLY A 190 56.68 10.22 25.96
CA GLY A 190 55.67 9.72 26.87
C GLY A 190 54.43 10.65 26.98
N GLU A 191 54.64 11.96 26.98
CA GLU A 191 53.57 12.97 26.93
C GLU A 191 52.83 12.89 25.58
N ARG A 192 53.56 12.84 24.46
CA ARG A 192 53.00 12.68 23.11
C ARG A 192 52.13 11.43 22.95
N LEU A 193 52.63 10.29 23.43
CA LEU A 193 51.90 9.00 23.39
C LEU A 193 50.67 9.01 24.32
N ASN A 194 50.71 9.75 25.42
CA ASN A 194 49.54 9.92 26.29
C ASN A 194 48.45 10.77 25.62
N ASP A 195 48.82 11.86 24.93
CA ASP A 195 47.87 12.68 24.17
C ASP A 195 47.26 11.90 22.98
N GLU A 196 48.09 11.11 22.27
CA GLU A 196 47.64 10.21 21.20
C GLU A 196 46.65 9.16 21.74
N LYS A 197 46.94 8.54 22.89
CA LYS A 197 46.03 7.63 23.60
C LYS A 197 44.70 8.29 24.00
N LEU A 198 44.73 9.53 24.48
CA LEU A 198 43.51 10.28 24.84
C LEU A 198 42.65 10.56 23.60
N ASN A 199 43.27 10.99 22.49
CA ASN A 199 42.58 11.21 21.22
C ASN A 199 41.95 9.91 20.69
N LEU A 200 42.69 8.81 20.67
CA LEU A 200 42.18 7.49 20.28
C LEU A 200 41.06 7.00 21.22
N SER A 201 41.09 7.37 22.50
CA SER A 201 39.99 7.06 23.43
C SER A 201 38.72 7.85 23.14
N VAL A 202 38.83 9.09 22.66
CA VAL A 202 37.68 9.89 22.21
C VAL A 202 37.13 9.33 20.89
N GLU A 203 38.00 9.00 19.94
CA GLU A 203 37.60 8.41 18.66
C GLU A 203 36.90 7.05 18.85
N ASN A 204 37.43 6.17 19.71
CA ASN A 204 36.75 4.91 20.08
C ASN A 204 35.36 5.14 20.69
N ARG A 205 35.20 6.19 21.51
CA ARG A 205 33.88 6.52 22.09
C ARG A 205 32.89 6.98 21.01
N ASP A 206 33.34 7.79 20.06
CA ASP A 206 32.51 8.29 18.97
C ASP A 206 32.21 7.20 17.92
N LEU A 207 33.14 6.26 17.69
CA LEU A 207 32.91 5.05 16.90
C LEU A 207 31.88 4.12 17.58
N ASN A 208 31.97 3.93 18.90
CA ASN A 208 30.97 3.17 19.65
C ASN A 208 29.57 3.82 19.60
N LEU A 209 29.48 5.16 19.66
CA LEU A 209 28.21 5.86 19.47
C LEU A 209 27.63 5.69 18.05
N LYS A 210 28.50 5.70 17.02
CA LYS A 210 28.09 5.38 15.64
C LYS A 210 27.65 3.93 15.48
N LEU A 211 28.31 2.99 16.16
CA LEU A 211 27.98 1.56 16.14
C LEU A 211 26.63 1.29 16.82
N ASP A 212 26.36 1.89 17.98
CA ASP A 212 25.05 1.84 18.64
C ASP A 212 23.94 2.49 17.79
N GLY A 213 24.25 3.60 17.12
CA GLY A 213 23.35 4.22 16.13
C GLY A 213 23.06 3.29 14.93
N ALA A 214 24.08 2.62 14.40
CA ALA A 214 23.94 1.66 13.32
C ALA A 214 23.12 0.43 13.74
N GLY A 215 23.37 -0.13 14.93
CA GLY A 215 22.61 -1.27 15.46
C GLY A 215 21.13 -0.95 15.71
N LYS A 216 20.80 0.29 16.11
CA LYS A 216 19.40 0.76 16.19
C LYS A 216 18.74 0.85 14.82
N LEU A 217 19.46 1.37 13.83
CA LEU A 217 18.97 1.49 12.46
C LEU A 217 18.80 0.12 11.78
N GLU A 218 19.71 -0.82 12.05
CA GLU A 218 19.60 -2.23 11.66
C GLU A 218 18.37 -2.90 12.29
N ALA A 219 18.12 -2.68 13.59
CA ALA A 219 16.92 -3.18 14.26
C ALA A 219 15.62 -2.60 13.66
N GLU A 220 15.59 -1.30 13.33
CA GLU A 220 14.44 -0.67 12.66
C GLU A 220 14.21 -1.22 11.24
N LEU A 221 15.29 -1.44 10.47
CA LEU A 221 15.21 -2.06 9.14
C LEU A 221 14.73 -3.52 9.22
N ASN A 222 15.21 -4.30 10.18
CA ASN A 222 14.77 -5.67 10.39
C ASN A 222 13.30 -5.75 10.80
N GLN A 223 12.82 -4.85 11.68
CA GLN A 223 11.41 -4.74 12.02
C GLN A 223 10.56 -4.41 10.78
N ARG A 224 10.96 -3.42 9.99
CA ARG A 224 10.28 -3.06 8.72
C ARG A 224 10.26 -4.21 7.72
N LEU A 225 11.35 -4.98 7.62
CA LEU A 225 11.43 -6.16 6.76
C LEU A 225 10.43 -7.22 7.20
N GLU A 226 10.32 -7.48 8.51
CA GLU A 226 9.37 -8.45 9.06
C GLU A 226 7.91 -8.00 8.90
N ASP A 227 7.62 -6.71 9.13
CA ASP A 227 6.30 -6.12 8.91
C ASP A 227 5.88 -6.23 7.43
N THR A 228 6.78 -5.87 6.50
CA THR A 228 6.59 -6.02 5.04
C THR A 228 6.41 -7.49 4.64
N SER A 229 7.12 -8.41 5.32
CA SER A 229 6.98 -9.86 5.09
C SER A 229 5.60 -10.35 5.52
N ARG A 230 5.11 -9.94 6.70
CA ARG A 230 3.75 -10.28 7.17
C ARG A 230 2.68 -9.70 6.24
N GLU A 231 2.80 -8.44 5.82
CA GLU A 231 1.88 -7.84 4.84
C GLU A 231 1.88 -8.62 3.52
N ARG A 232 3.06 -8.99 2.99
CA ARG A 232 3.18 -9.83 1.80
C ARG A 232 2.49 -11.18 1.97
N THR A 233 2.64 -11.86 3.12
CA THR A 233 1.95 -13.13 3.36
C THR A 233 0.43 -12.98 3.42
N ASN A 234 -0.07 -11.89 4.03
CA ASN A 234 -1.51 -11.61 4.06
C ASN A 234 -2.07 -11.35 2.65
N LEU A 235 -1.37 -10.57 1.83
CA LEU A 235 -1.75 -10.31 0.43
C LEU A 235 -1.70 -11.56 -0.45
N VAL A 236 -0.79 -12.51 -0.16
CA VAL A 236 -0.77 -13.82 -0.83
C VAL A 236 -2.00 -14.64 -0.46
N ILE A 237 -2.36 -14.72 0.82
CA ILE A 237 -3.56 -15.43 1.30
C ILE A 237 -4.84 -14.82 0.70
N GLU A 238 -4.94 -13.49 0.63
CA GLU A 238 -6.06 -12.80 -0.01
C GLU A 238 -6.14 -13.12 -1.51
N LYS A 239 -5.00 -13.07 -2.23
CA LYS A 239 -4.92 -13.45 -3.65
C LYS A 239 -5.31 -14.90 -3.91
N GLU A 240 -4.84 -15.85 -3.10
CA GLU A 240 -5.26 -17.26 -3.19
C GLU A 240 -6.76 -17.42 -2.96
N THR A 241 -7.32 -16.67 -2.01
CA THR A 241 -8.76 -16.69 -1.71
C THR A 241 -9.59 -16.10 -2.86
N ALA A 242 -9.11 -15.02 -3.48
CA ALA A 242 -9.74 -14.44 -4.67
C ALA A 242 -9.63 -15.37 -5.90
N MET A 243 -8.48 -16.03 -6.07
CA MET A 243 -8.22 -16.97 -7.16
C MET A 243 -9.10 -18.22 -7.06
N LYS A 244 -9.31 -18.79 -5.86
CA LYS A 244 -10.27 -19.88 -5.64
C LYS A 244 -11.70 -19.48 -6.02
N LYS A 245 -12.13 -18.26 -5.68
CA LYS A 245 -13.46 -17.74 -6.09
C LYS A 245 -13.58 -17.53 -7.60
N LEU A 246 -12.48 -17.17 -8.27
CA LEU A 246 -12.44 -17.07 -9.73
C LEU A 246 -12.52 -18.46 -10.37
N GLU A 247 -11.77 -19.45 -9.87
CA GLU A 247 -11.80 -20.85 -10.34
C GLU A 247 -13.19 -21.49 -10.14
N GLU A 248 -13.84 -21.23 -8.99
CA GLU A 248 -15.25 -21.58 -8.75
C GLU A 248 -16.19 -20.89 -9.75
N GLY A 249 -15.96 -19.61 -10.04
CA GLY A 249 -16.72 -18.83 -11.03
C GLY A 249 -16.54 -19.37 -12.46
N GLU A 250 -15.32 -19.67 -12.88
CA GLU A 250 -14.99 -20.27 -14.17
C GLU A 250 -15.69 -21.62 -14.32
N LYS A 251 -15.60 -22.49 -13.30
CA LYS A 251 -16.33 -23.76 -13.27
C LYS A 251 -17.84 -23.58 -13.46
N ILE A 252 -18.46 -22.63 -12.75
CA ILE A 252 -19.89 -22.31 -12.91
C ILE A 252 -20.18 -21.86 -14.36
N THR A 253 -19.31 -21.06 -14.99
CA THR A 253 -19.50 -20.66 -16.39
C THR A 253 -19.33 -21.81 -17.39
N GLU A 254 -18.46 -22.78 -17.10
CA GLU A 254 -18.26 -23.98 -17.91
C GLU A 254 -19.47 -24.93 -17.79
N ASP A 255 -19.96 -25.15 -16.57
CA ASP A 255 -21.19 -25.91 -16.28
C ASP A 255 -22.42 -25.27 -16.97
N LEU A 256 -22.54 -23.94 -16.93
CA LEU A 256 -23.60 -23.20 -17.65
C LEU A 256 -23.45 -23.30 -19.18
N ARG A 257 -22.23 -23.25 -19.71
CA ARG A 257 -21.97 -23.44 -21.15
C ARG A 257 -22.38 -24.84 -21.61
N ALA A 258 -21.98 -25.87 -20.87
CA ALA A 258 -22.38 -27.25 -21.12
C ALA A 258 -23.91 -27.43 -21.08
N MET A 259 -24.60 -26.79 -20.13
CA MET A 259 -26.07 -26.79 -20.06
C MET A 259 -26.71 -26.07 -21.25
N ILE A 260 -26.14 -24.95 -21.71
CA ILE A 260 -26.61 -24.24 -22.92
C ILE A 260 -26.44 -25.12 -24.16
N ASP A 261 -25.31 -25.81 -24.32
CA ASP A 261 -25.09 -26.71 -25.45
C ASP A 261 -26.00 -27.95 -25.40
N GLN A 262 -26.29 -28.49 -24.20
CA GLN A 262 -27.31 -29.52 -24.02
C GLN A 262 -28.71 -29.03 -24.40
N LEU A 263 -29.13 -27.86 -23.92
CA LEU A 263 -30.43 -27.24 -24.26
C LEU A 263 -30.55 -26.98 -25.76
N LYS A 264 -29.48 -26.50 -26.39
CA LYS A 264 -29.41 -26.30 -27.83
C LYS A 264 -29.52 -27.61 -28.59
N GLY A 265 -28.86 -28.68 -28.12
CA GLY A 265 -28.97 -30.03 -28.66
C GLY A 265 -30.38 -30.62 -28.55
N THR A 266 -31.04 -30.47 -27.39
CA THR A 266 -32.42 -30.93 -27.20
C THR A 266 -33.40 -30.13 -28.05
N LEU A 267 -33.29 -28.81 -28.12
CA LEU A 267 -34.13 -27.97 -28.99
C LEU A 267 -33.92 -28.29 -30.48
N GLN A 268 -32.69 -28.63 -30.90
CA GLN A 268 -32.41 -29.08 -32.26
C GLN A 268 -33.12 -30.42 -32.59
N LEU A 269 -33.12 -31.36 -31.65
CA LEU A 269 -33.82 -32.64 -31.78
C LEU A 269 -35.34 -32.48 -31.77
N GLU A 270 -35.89 -31.67 -30.88
CA GLU A 270 -37.32 -31.33 -30.85
C GLU A 270 -37.76 -30.64 -32.15
N LEU A 271 -36.95 -29.73 -32.69
CA LEU A 271 -37.27 -29.03 -33.94
C LEU A 271 -37.28 -29.97 -35.15
N GLU A 272 -36.34 -30.92 -35.24
CA GLU A 272 -36.37 -31.96 -36.29
C GLU A 272 -37.50 -32.98 -36.06
N ALA A 273 -37.86 -33.29 -34.82
CA ALA A 273 -39.03 -34.14 -34.51
C ALA A 273 -40.35 -33.46 -34.94
N VAL A 274 -40.60 -32.21 -34.53
CA VAL A 274 -41.76 -31.41 -34.93
C VAL A 274 -41.82 -31.21 -36.45
N LYS A 275 -40.67 -31.04 -37.11
CA LYS A 275 -40.57 -30.96 -38.58
C LYS A 275 -40.89 -32.30 -39.25
N GLY A 276 -40.52 -33.42 -38.65
CA GLY A 276 -40.94 -34.77 -39.05
C GLY A 276 -42.46 -34.96 -38.92
N GLU A 277 -43.03 -34.63 -37.76
CA GLU A 277 -44.48 -34.62 -37.52
C GLU A 277 -45.24 -33.70 -38.48
N LEU A 278 -44.67 -32.53 -38.81
CA LEU A 278 -45.23 -31.62 -39.81
C LEU A 278 -45.22 -32.24 -41.22
N SER A 279 -44.21 -33.05 -41.56
CA SER A 279 -44.20 -33.80 -42.84
C SER A 279 -45.28 -34.88 -42.86
N THR A 280 -45.38 -35.70 -41.79
CA THR A 280 -46.38 -36.78 -41.73
C THR A 280 -47.81 -36.25 -41.70
N THR A 281 -48.09 -35.20 -40.93
CA THR A 281 -49.41 -34.55 -40.90
C THR A 281 -49.74 -33.86 -42.23
N LYS A 282 -48.76 -33.30 -42.94
CA LYS A 282 -48.94 -32.76 -44.30
C LYS A 282 -49.26 -33.87 -45.32
N GLU A 283 -48.58 -35.01 -45.24
CA GLU A 283 -48.86 -36.19 -46.07
C GLU A 283 -50.26 -36.77 -45.78
N GLN A 284 -50.63 -36.90 -44.50
CA GLN A 284 -51.98 -37.31 -44.09
C GLN A 284 -53.05 -36.33 -44.56
N LEU A 285 -52.80 -35.01 -44.47
CA LEU A 285 -53.70 -33.99 -44.96
C LEU A 285 -53.88 -34.08 -46.48
N GLU A 286 -52.81 -34.32 -47.24
CA GLU A 286 -52.91 -34.45 -48.70
C GLU A 286 -53.60 -35.76 -49.11
N SER A 287 -53.34 -36.85 -48.39
CA SER A 287 -54.08 -38.11 -48.52
C SER A 287 -55.57 -37.92 -48.23
N SER A 288 -55.91 -37.22 -47.15
CA SER A 288 -57.31 -36.95 -46.77
C SER A 288 -58.00 -36.01 -47.77
N LYS A 289 -57.30 -34.99 -48.31
CA LYS A 289 -57.84 -34.19 -49.44
C LYS A 289 -58.11 -35.05 -50.67
N GLN A 290 -57.20 -35.95 -51.02
CA GLN A 290 -57.39 -36.85 -52.16
C GLN A 290 -58.53 -37.85 -51.92
N GLU A 291 -58.68 -38.34 -50.69
CA GLU A 291 -59.81 -39.17 -50.26
C GLU A 291 -61.13 -38.39 -50.33
N VAL A 292 -61.19 -37.15 -49.82
CA VAL A 292 -62.37 -36.27 -49.95
C VAL A 292 -62.68 -35.95 -51.42
N ALA A 293 -61.68 -35.74 -52.27
CA ALA A 293 -61.88 -35.55 -53.70
C ALA A 293 -62.39 -36.83 -54.39
N ASN A 294 -61.95 -38.01 -53.95
CA ASN A 294 -62.46 -39.29 -54.43
C ASN A 294 -63.90 -39.52 -53.93
N LEU A 295 -64.18 -39.28 -52.65
CA LEU A 295 -65.51 -39.36 -52.04
C LEU A 295 -66.50 -38.40 -52.70
N SER A 296 -66.07 -37.19 -53.09
CA SER A 296 -66.89 -36.24 -53.84
C SER A 296 -67.23 -36.78 -55.24
N ARG A 297 -66.27 -37.39 -55.95
CA ARG A 297 -66.52 -38.05 -57.24
C ARG A 297 -67.46 -39.25 -57.11
N THR A 298 -67.30 -40.07 -56.07
CA THR A 298 -68.22 -41.18 -55.82
C THR A 298 -69.59 -40.67 -55.39
N GLN A 299 -69.68 -39.60 -54.60
CA GLN A 299 -70.94 -38.98 -54.22
C GLN A 299 -71.69 -38.52 -55.47
N THR A 300 -71.06 -37.72 -56.34
CA THR A 300 -71.69 -37.26 -57.59
C THR A 300 -72.11 -38.44 -58.48
N ALA A 301 -71.28 -39.48 -58.60
CA ALA A 301 -71.64 -40.69 -59.36
C ALA A 301 -72.82 -41.46 -58.73
N THR A 302 -72.88 -41.59 -57.39
CA THR A 302 -74.00 -42.21 -56.69
C THR A 302 -75.26 -41.33 -56.68
N GLU A 303 -75.12 -40.02 -56.86
CA GLU A 303 -76.23 -39.07 -56.96
C GLU A 303 -76.83 -39.09 -58.37
N GLU A 304 -75.99 -39.18 -59.40
CA GLU A 304 -76.38 -39.53 -60.77
C GLU A 304 -77.03 -40.93 -60.84
N GLU A 305 -76.45 -41.93 -60.17
CA GLU A 305 -77.03 -43.27 -60.07
C GLU A 305 -78.35 -43.25 -59.28
N ASN A 306 -78.47 -42.54 -58.17
CA ASN A 306 -79.73 -42.39 -57.43
C ASN A 306 -80.80 -41.66 -58.24
N ASN A 307 -80.44 -40.70 -59.08
CA ASN A 307 -81.37 -40.07 -60.02
C ASN A 307 -81.83 -41.10 -61.09
N SER A 308 -80.91 -41.90 -61.63
CA SER A 308 -81.21 -43.00 -62.56
C SER A 308 -82.07 -44.11 -61.94
N LEU A 309 -81.75 -44.53 -60.71
CA LEU A 309 -82.50 -45.50 -59.92
C LEU A 309 -83.84 -44.94 -59.48
N SER A 310 -83.98 -43.64 -59.20
CA SER A 310 -85.28 -43.02 -58.91
C SER A 310 -86.18 -43.03 -60.14
N LEU A 311 -85.64 -42.74 -61.34
CA LEU A 311 -86.35 -42.93 -62.61
C LEU A 311 -86.73 -44.40 -62.82
N LYS A 312 -85.84 -45.34 -62.48
CA LYS A 312 -86.07 -46.78 -62.64
C LYS A 312 -86.99 -47.39 -61.56
N ILE A 313 -87.06 -46.82 -60.37
CA ILE A 313 -88.01 -47.17 -59.31
C ILE A 313 -89.38 -46.58 -59.63
N LEU A 314 -89.46 -45.39 -60.26
CA LEU A 314 -90.70 -44.92 -60.88
C LEU A 314 -91.19 -45.91 -61.95
N GLN A 315 -90.28 -46.44 -62.77
CA GLN A 315 -90.60 -47.45 -63.78
C GLN A 315 -91.04 -48.79 -63.16
N LEU A 316 -90.23 -49.36 -62.25
CA LEU A 316 -90.53 -50.61 -61.54
C LEU A 316 -91.72 -50.50 -60.58
N SER A 317 -92.05 -49.34 -60.04
CA SER A 317 -93.27 -49.18 -59.22
C SER A 317 -94.52 -49.27 -60.09
N ASN A 318 -94.45 -48.84 -61.35
CA ASN A 318 -95.52 -49.09 -62.31
C ASN A 318 -95.59 -50.60 -62.63
N GLU A 319 -94.46 -51.28 -62.87
CA GLU A 319 -94.44 -52.72 -63.20
C GLU A 319 -94.77 -53.66 -62.01
N ILE A 320 -94.32 -53.36 -60.79
CA ILE A 320 -94.62 -54.15 -59.58
C ILE A 320 -96.08 -54.00 -59.20
N LYS A 321 -96.67 -52.82 -59.46
CA LYS A 321 -98.12 -52.65 -59.34
C LYS A 321 -98.85 -53.62 -60.28
N ASP A 322 -98.37 -53.79 -61.51
CA ASP A 322 -98.90 -54.77 -62.47
C ASP A 322 -98.61 -56.26 -62.09
N ALA A 323 -97.74 -56.53 -61.09
CA ALA A 323 -97.25 -57.88 -60.74
C ALA A 323 -97.56 -58.36 -59.31
N GLN A 324 -97.80 -57.47 -58.34
CA GLN A 324 -98.44 -57.84 -57.07
C GLN A 324 -99.87 -58.34 -57.30
N ASP A 325 -100.51 -57.84 -58.36
CA ASP A 325 -101.72 -58.37 -58.99
C ASP A 325 -101.57 -59.83 -59.51
N ARG A 326 -100.46 -60.54 -59.19
CA ARG A 326 -100.13 -61.90 -59.67
C ARG A 326 -99.76 -62.92 -58.58
N ILE A 327 -98.82 -62.62 -57.67
CA ILE A 327 -98.04 -63.65 -56.92
C ILE A 327 -98.74 -64.34 -55.73
N GLN A 328 -99.97 -63.96 -55.40
CA GLN A 328 -100.66 -64.32 -54.14
C GLN A 328 -101.15 -65.79 -54.04
N GLU A 329 -100.41 -66.78 -54.57
CA GLU A 329 -100.86 -68.17 -54.84
C GLU A 329 -100.10 -69.31 -54.10
N LEU A 330 -98.92 -69.08 -53.52
CA LEU A 330 -97.90 -70.13 -53.26
C LEU A 330 -97.46 -70.28 -51.77
N MET A 331 -96.33 -70.99 -51.55
CA MET A 331 -95.43 -70.96 -50.35
C MET A 331 -95.75 -71.89 -49.13
N ILE A 332 -95.02 -73.03 -48.92
CA ILE A 332 -95.36 -74.05 -47.86
C ILE A 332 -94.24 -74.73 -47.00
N GLU A 333 -93.01 -75.05 -47.49
CA GLU A 333 -92.41 -76.42 -47.25
C GLU A 333 -91.54 -76.81 -45.98
N SER A 334 -90.20 -76.93 -46.05
CA SER A 334 -89.45 -78.11 -45.48
C SER A 334 -88.13 -77.88 -44.68
N GLY A 335 -87.67 -78.86 -43.86
CA GLY A 335 -86.32 -78.91 -43.23
C GLY A 335 -86.08 -79.91 -42.06
N GLN A 336 -84.96 -80.68 -42.03
CA GLN A 336 -84.77 -81.81 -41.05
C GLN A 336 -83.37 -82.21 -40.49
N LEU A 337 -82.22 -82.00 -41.12
CA LEU A 337 -81.00 -82.85 -40.91
C LEU A 337 -79.87 -82.27 -39.99
N LYS A 338 -79.12 -83.10 -39.24
CA LYS A 338 -77.91 -82.67 -38.45
C LYS A 338 -76.83 -83.71 -37.97
N GLU A 339 -77.20 -84.95 -37.66
CA GLU A 339 -76.66 -85.79 -36.54
C GLU A 339 -75.13 -85.91 -36.15
N LYS A 340 -74.26 -86.69 -36.85
CA LYS A 340 -73.21 -87.56 -36.21
C LYS A 340 -71.77 -87.02 -36.01
N LEU A 341 -70.98 -87.67 -35.11
CA LEU A 341 -69.49 -87.55 -35.00
C LEU A 341 -68.72 -88.88 -34.71
N GLY A 342 -67.90 -89.04 -33.65
CA GLY A 342 -66.84 -90.10 -33.57
C GLY A 342 -66.37 -90.62 -32.18
N GLU A 343 -65.28 -91.43 -32.16
CA GLU A 343 -65.08 -92.60 -31.25
C GLU A 343 -63.60 -93.04 -30.98
N ARG A 344 -62.56 -92.20 -31.17
CA ARG A 344 -61.23 -92.64 -31.72
C ARG A 344 -59.93 -92.75 -30.86
N GLU A 345 -59.90 -92.58 -29.53
CA GLU A 345 -58.65 -92.17 -28.81
C GLU A 345 -57.82 -93.21 -27.97
N ARG A 346 -57.68 -94.51 -28.31
CA ARG A 346 -57.20 -95.52 -27.29
C ARG A 346 -55.97 -96.45 -27.53
N GLU A 347 -55.04 -96.27 -28.48
CA GLU A 347 -54.17 -97.41 -28.92
C GLU A 347 -52.60 -97.35 -28.90
N LEU A 348 -51.87 -96.24 -28.76
CA LEU A 348 -50.40 -96.23 -29.04
C LEU A 348 -49.47 -96.05 -27.81
N SER A 349 -48.84 -97.14 -27.32
CA SER A 349 -48.01 -97.14 -26.09
C SER A 349 -46.76 -98.08 -26.07
N THR A 350 -46.18 -98.51 -27.20
CA THR A 350 -44.97 -99.38 -27.21
C THR A 350 -44.04 -99.20 -28.44
N HIS A 351 -42.73 -98.93 -28.25
CA HIS A 351 -41.55 -99.64 -28.84
C HIS A 351 -40.20 -98.93 -28.49
N THR A 352 -39.04 -99.62 -28.60
CA THR A 352 -37.82 -99.32 -27.83
C THR A 352 -36.49 -99.71 -28.54
N GLU A 353 -35.45 -98.83 -28.48
CA GLU A 353 -33.97 -99.06 -28.42
C GLU A 353 -33.15 -99.89 -29.48
N MET A 354 -32.09 -99.27 -30.10
CA MET A 354 -30.77 -99.91 -30.44
C MET A 354 -29.65 -99.00 -31.06
N HIS A 355 -28.43 -99.15 -30.49
CA HIS A 355 -26.99 -98.91 -30.87
C HIS A 355 -26.40 -98.44 -32.25
N GLU A 356 -25.34 -97.59 -32.17
CA GLU A 356 -23.88 -97.75 -32.57
C GLU A 356 -23.40 -98.71 -33.70
N VAL A 357 -22.30 -98.54 -34.49
CA VAL A 357 -21.15 -97.57 -34.65
C VAL A 357 -20.72 -97.48 -36.15
N HIS A 358 -19.86 -96.49 -36.51
CA HIS A 358 -18.82 -96.45 -37.58
C HIS A 358 -19.12 -96.02 -39.03
N LYS A 359 -18.42 -94.96 -39.49
CA LYS A 359 -17.61 -94.94 -40.74
C LYS A 359 -16.49 -93.87 -40.72
N SER A 360 -15.39 -94.14 -41.45
CA SER A 360 -14.11 -93.40 -41.59
C SER A 360 -14.24 -91.97 -42.19
N GLU A 361 -13.20 -91.09 -42.31
CA GLU A 361 -11.75 -91.32 -42.52
C GLU A 361 -10.84 -90.08 -42.34
N ALA A 362 -9.55 -90.32 -42.03
CA ALA A 362 -8.34 -89.51 -42.27
C ALA A 362 -8.25 -88.00 -41.88
N SER A 363 -7.39 -87.70 -40.89
CA SER A 363 -6.68 -86.42 -40.78
C SER A 363 -5.32 -86.60 -40.10
N ALA A 364 -4.21 -86.43 -40.85
CA ALA A 364 -2.87 -86.20 -40.30
C ALA A 364 -1.86 -85.80 -41.39
N ARG A 365 -1.17 -84.66 -41.21
CA ARG A 365 0.29 -84.60 -41.32
C ARG A 365 0.88 -83.31 -40.75
N MET A 366 1.57 -83.46 -39.63
CA MET A 366 2.56 -82.52 -39.12
C MET A 366 3.59 -83.30 -38.27
N ARG A 367 4.84 -82.83 -38.28
CA ARG A 367 5.93 -83.08 -37.30
C ARG A 367 6.78 -84.37 -37.41
N GLY A 368 8.07 -84.15 -37.71
CA GLY A 368 9.24 -84.58 -36.90
C GLY A 368 9.70 -86.05 -36.91
N LEU A 369 10.94 -86.29 -37.35
CA LEU A 369 11.76 -87.46 -37.00
C LEU A 369 13.25 -87.09 -36.96
N GLU A 370 13.91 -87.44 -35.86
CA GLU A 370 15.36 -87.65 -35.76
C GLU A 370 15.59 -88.81 -34.76
N LEU A 371 16.64 -89.62 -34.99
CA LEU A 371 17.07 -90.80 -34.23
C LEU A 371 16.34 -92.14 -34.48
N ASP A 372 16.72 -92.78 -35.60
CA ASP A 372 16.71 -94.25 -35.72
C ASP A 372 17.96 -94.85 -35.02
N LEU A 373 17.78 -95.54 -33.89
CA LEU A 373 18.77 -96.49 -33.37
C LEU A 373 18.11 -97.57 -32.48
N ASP A 374 17.87 -98.76 -33.03
CA ASP A 374 18.05 -100.10 -32.41
C ASP A 374 17.12 -101.18 -32.99
N SER A 375 17.42 -101.66 -34.21
CA SER A 375 17.02 -103.02 -34.62
C SER A 375 17.78 -103.60 -35.83
N LEU A 376 19.10 -103.81 -35.70
CA LEU A 376 19.68 -105.10 -36.12
C LEU A 376 21.07 -105.39 -35.52
N HIS A 377 21.17 -105.32 -34.19
CA HIS A 377 22.33 -105.84 -33.46
C HIS A 377 22.36 -107.40 -33.43
N THR A 378 21.80 -108.05 -34.45
CA THR A 378 21.36 -109.46 -34.45
C THR A 378 21.86 -110.26 -35.66
N GLN A 379 22.95 -109.84 -36.30
CA GLN A 379 23.62 -110.59 -37.38
C GLN A 379 25.05 -111.08 -37.01
N LYS A 380 25.41 -111.04 -35.72
CA LYS A 380 26.75 -111.40 -35.17
C LYS A 380 26.76 -112.73 -34.42
N ARG A 381 26.11 -113.80 -34.93
CA ARG A 381 26.13 -115.13 -34.26
C ARG A 381 25.92 -116.36 -35.17
N GLU A 382 26.49 -116.43 -36.37
CA GLU A 382 26.41 -117.71 -37.14
C GLU A 382 27.53 -118.00 -38.17
N MET A 383 28.70 -117.33 -38.17
CA MET A 383 29.80 -117.67 -39.11
C MET A 383 31.20 -117.63 -38.47
N GLU A 384 31.38 -118.32 -37.35
CA GLU A 384 32.68 -118.93 -37.05
C GLU A 384 32.86 -120.19 -37.93
N LYS A 385 33.24 -120.00 -39.19
CA LYS A 385 33.73 -121.09 -40.05
C LYS A 385 34.72 -120.63 -41.12
N GLN A 386 35.90 -120.16 -40.71
CA GLN A 386 37.19 -120.49 -41.34
C GLN A 386 38.39 -119.76 -40.69
N LYS A 387 39.32 -120.55 -40.14
CA LYS A 387 40.74 -120.24 -39.96
C LYS A 387 41.52 -121.54 -40.15
N GLY A 388 42.71 -121.45 -40.76
CA GLY A 388 43.67 -122.55 -40.85
C GLY A 388 44.09 -122.86 -42.29
N ASP A 389 45.20 -122.26 -42.71
CA ASP A 389 46.32 -122.87 -43.44
C ASP A 389 47.42 -121.80 -43.71
N GLU A 390 48.63 -122.25 -44.09
CA GLU A 390 49.82 -121.46 -44.49
C GLU A 390 50.66 -120.74 -43.39
N LEU A 391 51.56 -121.51 -42.73
CA LEU A 391 52.64 -120.96 -41.87
C LEU A 391 53.96 -121.79 -41.89
N SER A 392 54.23 -122.61 -42.93
CA SER A 392 55.06 -123.82 -42.76
C SER A 392 56.43 -123.93 -43.48
N THR A 393 56.94 -122.98 -44.29
CA THR A 393 58.07 -123.29 -45.21
C THR A 393 59.13 -122.20 -45.44
N LEU A 394 60.28 -122.25 -44.71
CA LEU A 394 61.67 -122.38 -45.24
C LEU A 394 62.76 -121.74 -44.34
N LEU A 395 63.77 -122.54 -43.97
CA LEU A 395 64.88 -122.14 -43.05
C LEU A 395 66.14 -123.04 -43.23
N LYS A 396 66.76 -123.14 -44.42
CA LYS A 396 67.85 -124.16 -44.66
C LYS A 396 68.83 -123.91 -45.83
N LYS A 397 70.08 -123.45 -45.55
CA LYS A 397 71.39 -123.87 -46.17
C LYS A 397 72.53 -122.81 -46.10
N ILE A 398 73.70 -123.15 -45.52
CA ILE A 398 75.06 -122.54 -45.66
C ILE A 398 76.10 -123.60 -45.25
N GLU A 399 77.17 -123.93 -46.02
CA GLU A 399 78.32 -124.73 -45.48
C GLU A 399 79.73 -124.54 -46.15
N ASP A 400 80.14 -125.28 -47.19
CA ASP A 400 81.56 -125.78 -47.33
C ASP A 400 82.69 -124.94 -48.01
N LYS A 401 83.96 -125.18 -47.59
CA LYS A 401 85.26 -124.67 -48.14
C LYS A 401 86.51 -125.43 -47.58
N GLU A 402 87.74 -125.05 -48.04
CA GLU A 402 89.07 -125.15 -47.33
C GLU A 402 90.02 -126.37 -47.53
N LYS A 403 91.37 -126.14 -47.56
CA LYS A 403 92.43 -126.92 -46.84
C LYS A 403 93.90 -126.35 -46.95
N ASP A 404 94.86 -127.09 -47.54
CA ASP A 404 96.30 -127.12 -47.16
C ASP A 404 97.22 -125.92 -47.51
N SER A 405 98.29 -125.73 -46.71
CA SER A 405 99.35 -124.69 -46.83
C SER A 405 100.51 -124.95 -45.83
N SER A 406 101.79 -125.22 -46.23
CA SER A 406 102.82 -125.64 -45.22
C SER A 406 104.31 -125.26 -45.37
N SER A 407 104.98 -125.31 -46.53
CA SER A 407 106.47 -125.20 -46.56
C SER A 407 107.05 -123.77 -46.52
N HIS A 408 106.21 -122.74 -46.57
CA HIS A 408 106.60 -121.32 -46.52
C HIS A 408 107.07 -120.86 -45.12
N ILE A 409 106.94 -121.73 -44.10
CA ILE A 409 106.99 -121.39 -42.67
C ILE A 409 108.40 -121.09 -42.13
N GLU A 410 109.48 -121.62 -42.73
CA GLU A 410 110.81 -121.59 -42.09
C GLU A 410 111.60 -120.30 -42.36
N ASP A 411 111.64 -119.80 -43.61
CA ASP A 411 112.19 -118.46 -43.92
C ASP A 411 111.39 -117.32 -43.26
N LEU A 412 110.07 -117.53 -43.07
CA LEU A 412 109.23 -116.64 -42.28
C LEU A 412 109.74 -116.54 -40.83
N MET A 413 110.31 -117.61 -40.26
CA MET A 413 110.71 -117.66 -38.85
C MET A 413 111.90 -116.74 -38.53
N ALA A 414 112.84 -116.59 -39.45
CA ALA A 414 113.97 -115.65 -39.30
C ALA A 414 113.52 -114.19 -39.47
N GLN A 415 112.60 -113.91 -40.39
CA GLN A 415 111.97 -112.59 -40.53
C GLN A 415 111.16 -112.24 -39.26
N VAL A 416 110.40 -113.20 -38.73
CA VAL A 416 109.60 -113.05 -37.50
C VAL A 416 110.46 -112.62 -36.32
N ASN A 417 111.65 -113.20 -36.10
CA ASN A 417 112.51 -112.79 -34.97
C ASN A 417 113.02 -111.34 -35.06
N ASN A 418 113.41 -110.86 -36.25
CA ASN A 418 113.86 -109.48 -36.41
C ASN A 418 112.68 -108.50 -36.33
N LEU A 419 111.55 -108.87 -36.94
CA LEU A 419 110.28 -108.15 -36.81
C LEU A 419 109.73 -108.16 -35.38
N GLN A 420 110.05 -109.15 -34.54
CA GLN A 420 109.68 -109.17 -33.12
C GLN A 420 110.47 -108.13 -32.32
N LEU A 421 111.79 -107.99 -32.53
CA LEU A 421 112.58 -106.95 -31.88
C LEU A 421 112.17 -105.54 -32.35
N GLU A 422 111.88 -105.38 -33.65
CA GLU A 422 111.33 -104.13 -34.18
C GLU A 422 109.93 -103.85 -33.61
N ALA A 423 109.07 -104.85 -33.51
CA ALA A 423 107.75 -104.73 -32.88
C ALA A 423 107.85 -104.42 -31.38
N GLU A 424 108.82 -104.96 -30.64
CA GLU A 424 109.06 -104.62 -29.24
C GLU A 424 109.52 -103.16 -29.07
N SER A 425 110.45 -102.69 -29.92
CA SER A 425 110.88 -101.28 -29.92
C SER A 425 109.78 -100.31 -30.34
N LEU A 426 108.93 -100.69 -31.30
CA LEU A 426 107.76 -99.91 -31.69
C LEU A 426 106.68 -99.95 -30.60
N ARG A 427 106.59 -101.02 -29.81
CA ARG A 427 105.62 -101.16 -28.71
C ARG A 427 106.00 -100.32 -27.50
N THR A 428 107.29 -100.16 -27.19
CA THR A 428 107.76 -99.21 -26.16
C THR A 428 107.55 -97.76 -26.61
N GLN A 429 107.97 -97.39 -27.83
CA GLN A 429 107.71 -96.05 -28.38
C GLN A 429 106.20 -95.74 -28.45
N LYS A 430 105.37 -96.72 -28.82
CA LYS A 430 103.92 -96.61 -28.77
C LYS A 430 103.41 -96.35 -27.35
N GLY A 431 103.91 -97.07 -26.35
CA GLY A 431 103.54 -96.86 -24.94
C GLY A 431 103.89 -95.45 -24.44
N GLU A 432 105.08 -94.95 -24.76
CA GLU A 432 105.51 -93.59 -24.42
C GLU A 432 104.64 -92.52 -25.10
N LEU A 433 104.25 -92.74 -26.37
CA LEU A 433 103.34 -91.85 -27.10
C LEU A 433 101.89 -91.93 -26.56
N GLU A 434 101.42 -93.12 -26.17
CA GLU A 434 100.11 -93.32 -25.52
C GLU A 434 100.06 -92.60 -24.17
N GLU A 435 101.12 -92.66 -23.36
CA GLU A 435 101.20 -91.96 -22.08
C GLU A 435 101.26 -90.41 -22.26
N GLN A 436 102.02 -89.91 -23.25
CA GLN A 436 101.99 -88.49 -23.62
C GLN A 436 100.60 -88.05 -24.14
N LEU A 437 99.91 -88.89 -24.90
CA LEU A 437 98.54 -88.64 -25.36
C LEU A 437 97.57 -88.56 -24.18
N VAL A 438 97.65 -89.47 -23.22
CA VAL A 438 96.84 -89.44 -22.00
C VAL A 438 97.12 -88.19 -21.17
N TYR A 439 98.39 -87.82 -20.98
CA TYR A 439 98.74 -86.59 -20.25
C TYR A 439 98.15 -85.35 -20.92
N LYS A 440 98.37 -85.17 -22.24
CA LYS A 440 97.83 -84.02 -22.99
C LYS A 440 96.31 -84.04 -23.11
N SER A 441 95.69 -85.22 -23.18
CA SER A 441 94.23 -85.36 -23.18
C SER A 441 93.63 -84.93 -21.83
N ASN A 442 94.29 -85.30 -20.72
CA ASN A 442 93.85 -84.89 -19.38
C ASN A 442 94.07 -83.38 -19.16
N GLU A 443 95.19 -82.83 -19.62
CA GLU A 443 95.47 -81.39 -19.60
C GLU A 443 94.43 -80.60 -20.43
N ALA A 444 94.17 -81.03 -21.66
CA ALA A 444 93.14 -80.42 -22.51
C ALA A 444 91.74 -80.55 -21.90
N SER A 445 91.39 -81.69 -21.30
CA SER A 445 90.12 -81.87 -20.59
C SER A 445 89.99 -80.96 -19.36
N ALA A 446 91.08 -80.68 -18.65
CA ALA A 446 91.08 -79.74 -17.53
C ALA A 446 90.88 -78.30 -18.01
N GLN A 447 91.55 -77.89 -19.11
CA GLN A 447 91.35 -76.57 -19.74
C GLN A 447 89.92 -76.39 -20.27
N VAL A 448 89.35 -77.40 -20.93
CA VAL A 448 87.94 -77.37 -21.39
C VAL A 448 86.98 -77.25 -20.22
N LYS A 449 87.25 -77.93 -19.10
CA LYS A 449 86.42 -77.81 -17.89
C LYS A 449 86.50 -76.39 -17.29
N ASP A 450 87.71 -75.84 -17.14
CA ASP A 450 87.91 -74.49 -16.61
C ASP A 450 87.21 -73.42 -17.47
N VAL A 451 87.33 -73.52 -18.80
CA VAL A 451 86.60 -72.66 -19.74
C VAL A 451 85.08 -72.85 -19.63
N MET A 452 84.59 -74.08 -19.44
CA MET A 452 83.17 -74.36 -19.25
C MET A 452 82.64 -73.74 -17.95
N ASP A 453 83.40 -73.85 -16.85
CA ASP A 453 83.05 -73.28 -15.55
C ASP A 453 83.05 -71.74 -15.63
N GLN A 454 84.03 -71.11 -16.31
CA GLN A 454 84.03 -69.66 -16.60
C GLN A 454 82.84 -69.23 -17.48
N VAL A 455 82.45 -70.02 -18.50
CA VAL A 455 81.29 -69.73 -19.35
C VAL A 455 79.99 -69.79 -18.54
N ASN A 456 79.85 -70.77 -17.63
CA ASN A 456 78.69 -70.88 -16.75
C ASN A 456 78.59 -69.69 -15.78
N GLU A 457 79.71 -69.28 -15.17
CA GLU A 457 79.75 -68.09 -14.30
C GLU A 457 79.34 -66.81 -15.06
N LYS A 458 79.89 -66.60 -16.26
CA LYS A 458 79.55 -65.44 -17.10
C LYS A 458 78.11 -65.47 -17.63
N GLN A 459 77.55 -66.65 -17.89
CA GLN A 459 76.15 -66.82 -18.23
C GLN A 459 75.25 -66.43 -17.04
N GLN A 460 75.59 -66.85 -15.83
CA GLN A 460 74.85 -66.50 -14.61
C GLN A 460 74.92 -65.01 -14.27
N GLU A 461 76.08 -64.36 -14.45
CA GLU A 461 76.21 -62.90 -14.36
C GLU A 461 75.31 -62.18 -15.39
N LEU A 462 75.30 -62.66 -16.64
CA LEU A 462 74.47 -62.10 -17.71
C LEU A 462 72.96 -62.20 -17.40
N GLU A 463 72.52 -63.32 -16.82
CA GLU A 463 71.13 -63.53 -16.41
C GLU A 463 70.73 -62.63 -15.23
N SER A 464 71.62 -62.46 -14.25
CA SER A 464 71.44 -61.52 -13.14
C SER A 464 71.32 -60.07 -13.64
N LEU A 465 72.22 -59.64 -14.53
CA LEU A 465 72.19 -58.30 -15.15
C LEU A 465 70.94 -58.09 -16.01
N ARG A 466 70.47 -59.12 -16.72
CA ARG A 466 69.20 -59.06 -17.47
C ARG A 466 68.00 -58.87 -16.53
N HIS A 467 67.98 -59.55 -15.38
CA HIS A 467 66.90 -59.40 -14.41
C HIS A 467 66.87 -57.99 -13.81
N GLN A 468 68.02 -57.49 -13.36
CA GLN A 468 68.17 -56.11 -12.86
C GLN A 468 67.77 -55.07 -13.92
N LYS A 469 68.16 -55.29 -15.18
CA LYS A 469 67.78 -54.43 -16.30
C LYS A 469 66.25 -54.37 -16.45
N ILE A 470 65.58 -55.53 -16.55
CA ILE A 470 64.11 -55.62 -16.70
C ILE A 470 63.39 -54.95 -15.53
N GLU A 471 63.88 -55.16 -14.29
CA GLU A 471 63.32 -54.51 -13.11
C GLU A 471 63.42 -52.97 -13.20
N SER A 472 64.58 -52.45 -13.61
CA SER A 472 64.78 -51.00 -13.79
C SER A 472 63.94 -50.42 -14.94
N GLU A 473 63.77 -51.15 -16.05
CA GLU A 473 62.90 -50.76 -17.17
C GLU A 473 61.44 -50.70 -16.72
N LEU A 474 60.97 -51.66 -15.93
CA LEU A 474 59.61 -51.70 -15.38
C LEU A 474 59.37 -50.60 -14.33
N GLN A 475 60.39 -50.21 -13.56
CA GLN A 475 60.30 -49.04 -12.68
C GLN A 475 60.21 -47.73 -13.47
N LEU A 476 60.98 -47.59 -14.55
CA LEU A 476 60.90 -46.42 -15.43
C LEU A 476 59.55 -46.33 -16.13
N GLU A 477 59.00 -47.45 -16.61
CA GLU A 477 57.68 -47.47 -17.27
C GLU A 477 56.56 -47.05 -16.31
N LYS A 478 56.58 -47.51 -15.05
CA LYS A 478 55.67 -47.00 -14.00
C LYS A 478 55.80 -45.50 -13.78
N LYS A 479 57.03 -44.96 -13.75
CA LYS A 479 57.23 -43.51 -13.61
C LYS A 479 56.80 -42.72 -14.85
N VAL A 480 56.91 -43.28 -16.05
CA VAL A 480 56.34 -42.67 -17.28
C VAL A 480 54.81 -42.67 -17.24
N GLN A 481 54.17 -43.71 -16.69
CA GLN A 481 52.72 -43.75 -16.48
C GLN A 481 52.28 -42.69 -15.45
N GLU A 482 52.91 -42.64 -14.27
CA GLU A 482 52.65 -41.60 -13.26
C GLU A 482 52.80 -40.18 -13.83
N ILE A 483 53.87 -39.91 -14.58
CA ILE A 483 54.08 -38.62 -15.25
C ILE A 483 52.96 -38.31 -16.26
N SER A 484 52.48 -39.32 -16.99
CA SER A 484 51.39 -39.14 -17.96
C SER A 484 50.07 -38.78 -17.27
N GLU A 485 49.77 -39.41 -16.12
CA GLU A 485 48.62 -39.07 -15.27
C GLU A 485 48.72 -37.63 -14.74
N TYR A 486 49.90 -37.22 -14.26
CA TYR A 486 50.13 -35.83 -13.83
C TYR A 486 49.99 -34.81 -14.98
N VAL A 487 50.42 -35.16 -16.20
CA VAL A 487 50.24 -34.28 -17.38
C VAL A 487 48.76 -34.10 -17.70
N VAL A 488 47.95 -35.17 -17.69
CA VAL A 488 46.50 -35.07 -17.90
C VAL A 488 45.85 -34.19 -16.81
N LEU A 489 46.21 -34.38 -15.54
CA LEU A 489 45.68 -33.58 -14.43
C LEU A 489 46.05 -32.09 -14.56
N LEU A 490 47.27 -31.78 -15.01
CA LEU A 490 47.70 -30.41 -15.28
C LEU A 490 46.92 -29.79 -16.45
N GLU A 491 46.63 -30.55 -17.50
CA GLU A 491 45.82 -30.08 -18.64
C GLU A 491 44.38 -29.78 -18.19
N THR A 492 43.75 -30.65 -17.40
CA THR A 492 42.39 -30.42 -16.88
C THR A 492 42.31 -29.23 -15.92
N LEU A 493 43.29 -29.07 -15.02
CA LEU A 493 43.34 -27.91 -14.10
C LEU A 493 43.55 -26.60 -14.85
N LYS A 494 44.33 -26.61 -15.94
CA LYS A 494 44.54 -25.46 -16.82
C LYS A 494 43.27 -25.10 -17.60
N GLU A 495 42.50 -26.08 -18.05
CA GLU A 495 41.19 -25.85 -18.69
C GLU A 495 40.16 -25.32 -17.68
N GLU A 496 40.09 -25.86 -16.46
CA GLU A 496 39.27 -25.29 -15.38
C GLU A 496 39.62 -23.83 -15.05
N LEU A 497 40.91 -23.50 -14.98
CA LEU A 497 41.36 -22.12 -14.76
C LEU A 497 40.93 -21.20 -15.91
N ALA A 498 41.10 -21.63 -17.16
CA ALA A 498 40.66 -20.87 -18.32
C ALA A 498 39.14 -20.62 -18.32
N ASN A 499 38.35 -21.64 -17.98
CA ASN A 499 36.89 -21.53 -17.85
C ASN A 499 36.50 -20.56 -16.72
N LYS A 500 37.12 -20.68 -15.53
CA LYS A 500 36.90 -19.75 -14.41
C LYS A 500 37.25 -18.31 -14.77
N THR A 501 38.33 -18.07 -15.51
CA THR A 501 38.68 -16.73 -16.01
C THR A 501 37.67 -16.21 -17.03
N ALA A 502 37.17 -17.05 -17.94
CA ALA A 502 36.14 -16.67 -18.91
C ALA A 502 34.78 -16.33 -18.23
N ASP A 503 34.40 -17.08 -17.20
CA ASP A 503 33.20 -16.80 -16.40
C ASP A 503 33.36 -15.50 -15.59
N GLN A 504 34.53 -15.26 -14.98
CA GLN A 504 34.84 -13.99 -14.31
C GLN A 504 34.76 -12.79 -15.25
N GLN A 505 35.26 -12.92 -16.48
CA GLN A 505 35.17 -11.88 -17.51
C GLN A 505 33.71 -11.60 -17.89
N ARG A 506 32.89 -12.65 -18.09
CA ARG A 506 31.46 -12.52 -18.40
C ARG A 506 30.69 -11.83 -17.27
N MET A 507 30.97 -12.19 -16.02
CA MET A 507 30.39 -11.54 -14.83
C MET A 507 30.78 -10.06 -14.73
N LEU A 508 32.00 -9.69 -15.14
CA LEU A 508 32.47 -8.31 -15.15
C LEU A 508 31.78 -7.48 -16.25
N GLU A 509 31.63 -8.04 -17.45
CA GLU A 509 30.86 -7.42 -18.54
C GLU A 509 29.38 -7.25 -18.19
N GLU A 510 28.77 -8.21 -17.50
CA GLU A 510 27.39 -8.12 -17.00
C GLU A 510 27.27 -7.02 -15.93
N LYS A 511 28.22 -6.94 -15.00
CA LYS A 511 28.30 -5.86 -14.00
C LYS A 511 28.45 -4.48 -14.65
N ASP A 512 29.26 -4.34 -15.69
CA ASP A 512 29.42 -3.08 -16.43
C ASP A 512 28.12 -2.70 -17.16
N SER A 513 27.41 -3.68 -17.74
CA SER A 513 26.06 -3.49 -18.31
C SER A 513 25.05 -2.99 -17.26
N TYR A 514 24.96 -3.63 -16.10
CA TYR A 514 24.11 -3.14 -15.00
C TYR A 514 24.54 -1.75 -14.52
N THR A 515 25.83 -1.45 -14.48
CA THR A 515 26.35 -0.12 -14.11
C THR A 515 25.90 0.96 -15.10
N VAL A 516 25.78 0.64 -16.40
CA VAL A 516 25.20 1.55 -17.40
C VAL A 516 23.69 1.72 -17.19
N GLN A 517 22.96 0.63 -16.90
CA GLN A 517 21.52 0.69 -16.62
C GLN A 517 21.19 1.51 -15.36
N VAL A 518 21.97 1.35 -14.28
CA VAL A 518 21.83 2.15 -13.06
C VAL A 518 22.01 3.64 -13.35
N LYS A 519 23.02 4.02 -14.13
CA LYS A 519 23.23 5.43 -14.52
C LYS A 519 22.10 6.02 -15.37
N ASP A 520 21.52 5.23 -16.27
CA ASP A 520 20.34 5.65 -17.04
C ASP A 520 19.09 5.81 -16.14
N LEU A 521 18.94 4.96 -15.13
CA LEU A 521 17.88 5.09 -14.12
C LEU A 521 18.11 6.28 -13.18
N GLU A 522 19.36 6.57 -12.77
CA GLU A 522 19.72 7.77 -12.00
C GLU A 522 19.34 9.06 -12.77
N LEU A 523 19.73 9.16 -14.05
CA LEU A 523 19.38 10.31 -14.90
C LEU A 523 17.85 10.47 -15.08
N LYS A 524 17.11 9.36 -15.18
CA LYS A 524 15.64 9.38 -15.23
C LYS A 524 15.04 9.81 -13.89
N LEU A 525 15.62 9.38 -12.77
CA LEU A 525 15.19 9.77 -11.43
C LEU A 525 15.41 11.28 -11.20
N ASP A 526 16.58 11.81 -11.59
CA ASP A 526 16.86 13.24 -11.54
C ASP A 526 15.88 14.05 -12.40
N SER A 527 15.60 13.60 -13.63
CA SER A 527 14.61 14.23 -14.51
C SER A 527 13.20 14.22 -13.92
N LEU A 528 12.78 13.13 -13.27
CA LEU A 528 11.49 13.02 -12.60
C LEU A 528 11.44 13.85 -11.32
N SER A 529 12.53 13.92 -10.57
CA SER A 529 12.67 14.75 -9.37
C SER A 529 12.53 16.24 -9.70
N ASN A 530 13.21 16.70 -10.76
CA ASN A 530 13.09 18.07 -11.25
C ASN A 530 11.66 18.39 -11.71
N HIS A 531 11.04 17.51 -12.49
CA HIS A 531 9.65 17.72 -12.94
C HIS A 531 8.65 17.70 -11.77
N LYS A 532 8.88 16.86 -10.77
CA LYS A 532 8.09 16.86 -9.52
C LYS A 532 8.23 18.19 -8.79
N SER A 533 9.45 18.71 -8.63
CA SER A 533 9.70 20.00 -7.99
C SER A 533 9.00 21.16 -8.71
N GLU A 534 9.01 21.15 -10.04
CA GLU A 534 8.32 22.14 -10.88
C GLU A 534 6.79 22.07 -10.70
N LEU A 535 6.22 20.87 -10.62
CA LEU A 535 4.79 20.67 -10.31
C LEU A 535 4.44 21.11 -8.89
N GLU A 536 5.29 20.84 -7.90
CA GLU A 536 5.12 21.29 -6.51
C GLU A 536 5.16 22.83 -6.41
N GLU A 537 6.03 23.51 -7.17
CA GLU A 537 6.09 24.98 -7.26
C GLU A 537 4.84 25.57 -7.95
N GLN A 538 4.35 24.95 -9.02
CA GLN A 538 3.09 25.35 -9.68
C GLN A 538 1.89 25.19 -8.73
N LEU A 539 1.84 24.09 -7.97
CA LEU A 539 0.76 23.80 -7.02
C LEU A 539 0.83 24.77 -5.82
N GLY A 540 2.02 25.07 -5.31
CA GLY A 540 2.24 26.12 -4.31
C GLY A 540 1.76 27.50 -4.79
N SER A 541 2.12 27.88 -6.01
CA SER A 541 1.66 29.12 -6.64
C SER A 541 0.14 29.18 -6.78
N LYS A 542 -0.49 28.07 -7.18
CA LYS A 542 -1.95 27.97 -7.31
C LYS A 542 -2.69 27.97 -5.98
N ASN A 543 -2.09 27.43 -4.91
CA ASN A 543 -2.66 27.55 -3.56
C ASN A 543 -2.65 29.00 -3.07
N ILE A 544 -1.57 29.76 -3.33
CA ILE A 544 -1.51 31.20 -2.99
C ILE A 544 -2.60 31.98 -3.74
N GLU A 545 -2.82 31.70 -5.03
CA GLU A 545 -3.90 32.31 -5.82
C GLU A 545 -5.29 31.90 -5.30
N TYR A 546 -5.47 30.65 -4.88
CA TYR A 546 -6.72 30.17 -4.27
C TYR A 546 -7.02 30.84 -2.92
N ASP A 547 -6.01 30.99 -2.06
CA ASP A 547 -6.15 31.66 -0.76
C ASP A 547 -6.49 33.15 -0.93
N GLN A 548 -5.87 33.84 -1.90
CA GLN A 548 -6.22 35.21 -2.28
C GLN A 548 -7.68 35.32 -2.75
N LEU A 549 -8.12 34.45 -3.68
CA LEU A 549 -9.50 34.43 -4.16
C LEU A 549 -10.51 34.07 -3.05
N LYS A 550 -10.10 33.28 -2.05
CA LYS A 550 -10.90 32.97 -0.86
C LYS A 550 -11.04 34.19 0.05
N GLU A 551 -9.97 34.93 0.31
CA GLU A 551 -10.02 36.19 1.06
C GLU A 551 -10.87 37.25 0.35
N GLU A 552 -10.72 37.42 -0.97
CA GLU A 552 -11.57 38.32 -1.77
C GLU A 552 -13.04 37.93 -1.69
N LYS A 553 -13.36 36.63 -1.77
CA LYS A 553 -14.72 36.11 -1.62
C LYS A 553 -15.29 36.39 -0.22
N GLU A 554 -14.51 36.20 0.84
CA GLU A 554 -14.93 36.50 2.22
C GLU A 554 -15.17 38.01 2.38
N GLY A 555 -14.28 38.88 1.88
CA GLY A 555 -14.50 40.34 1.87
C GLY A 555 -15.70 40.80 1.05
N HIS A 556 -16.01 40.13 -0.07
CA HIS A 556 -17.24 40.35 -0.83
C HIS A 556 -18.48 39.89 -0.05
N GLN A 557 -18.41 38.77 0.66
CA GLN A 557 -19.50 38.25 1.48
C GLN A 557 -19.84 39.23 2.62
N ASP A 558 -18.83 39.74 3.33
CA ASP A 558 -18.98 40.77 4.36
C ASP A 558 -19.60 42.05 3.79
N ARG A 559 -19.14 42.48 2.60
CA ARG A 559 -19.69 43.67 1.95
C ARG A 559 -21.14 43.50 1.50
N ILE A 560 -21.55 42.29 1.10
CA ILE A 560 -22.96 41.96 0.85
C ILE A 560 -23.76 42.08 2.15
N PHE A 561 -23.26 41.51 3.26
CA PHE A 561 -23.90 41.60 4.58
C PHE A 561 -24.08 43.04 5.07
N GLU A 562 -23.08 43.90 4.85
CA GLU A 562 -23.20 45.34 5.12
C GLU A 562 -24.29 46.01 4.26
N LEU A 563 -24.32 45.71 2.96
CA LEU A 563 -25.31 46.28 2.04
C LEU A 563 -26.73 45.83 2.40
N GLU A 564 -26.93 44.55 2.69
CA GLU A 564 -28.20 44.01 3.17
C GLU A 564 -28.65 44.70 4.46
N ARG A 565 -27.75 44.88 5.45
CA ARG A 565 -28.05 45.66 6.65
C ARG A 565 -28.52 47.07 6.30
N THR A 566 -27.77 47.82 5.48
CA THR A 566 -28.16 49.19 5.10
C THR A 566 -29.48 49.25 4.31
N LEU A 567 -29.81 48.22 3.53
CA LEU A 567 -31.10 48.10 2.83
C LEU A 567 -32.25 47.83 3.80
N THR A 568 -32.06 46.99 4.83
CA THR A 568 -33.08 46.79 5.88
C THR A 568 -33.29 48.05 6.72
N GLU A 569 -32.21 48.78 7.05
CA GLU A 569 -32.27 50.08 7.75
C GLU A 569 -33.05 51.10 6.92
N ARG A 570 -32.70 51.27 5.63
CA ARG A 570 -33.43 52.12 4.67
C ARG A 570 -34.90 51.71 4.48
N GLY A 571 -35.19 50.40 4.48
CA GLY A 571 -36.56 49.88 4.38
C GLY A 571 -37.40 50.23 5.60
N ASN A 572 -36.82 50.14 6.80
CA ASN A 572 -37.45 50.55 8.05
C ASN A 572 -37.66 52.08 8.10
N GLU A 573 -36.68 52.88 7.65
CA GLU A 573 -36.81 54.34 7.50
C GLU A 573 -37.94 54.72 6.53
N LEU A 574 -38.02 54.08 5.36
CA LEU A 574 -39.09 54.30 4.39
C LEU A 574 -40.46 53.91 4.95
N SER A 575 -40.56 52.79 5.66
CA SER A 575 -41.82 52.37 6.32
C SER A 575 -42.26 53.38 7.39
N ALA A 576 -41.33 53.93 8.16
CA ALA A 576 -41.62 54.97 9.15
C ALA A 576 -42.06 56.30 8.50
N LEU A 577 -41.43 56.69 7.39
CA LEU A 577 -41.82 57.87 6.61
C LEU A 577 -43.18 57.69 5.92
N GLN A 578 -43.43 56.53 5.32
CA GLN A 578 -44.72 56.20 4.72
C GLN A 578 -45.84 56.28 5.76
N LYS A 579 -45.67 55.61 6.92
CA LYS A 579 -46.64 55.68 8.00
C LYS A 579 -46.89 57.13 8.46
N LYS A 580 -45.83 57.95 8.57
CA LYS A 580 -45.97 59.37 8.93
C LYS A 580 -46.73 60.18 7.86
N SER A 581 -46.61 59.83 6.58
CA SER A 581 -47.41 60.40 5.49
C SER A 581 -48.87 59.98 5.61
N GLU A 582 -49.13 58.68 5.79
CA GLU A 582 -50.47 58.12 5.98
C GLU A 582 -51.17 58.74 7.20
N ASP A 583 -50.50 58.83 8.35
CA ASP A 583 -51.01 59.49 9.56
C ASP A 583 -51.35 60.97 9.28
N GLY A 584 -50.51 61.68 8.51
CA GLY A 584 -50.74 63.08 8.10
C GLY A 584 -51.88 63.26 7.10
N GLU A 585 -52.02 62.34 6.13
CA GLU A 585 -53.13 62.30 5.17
C GLU A 585 -54.45 61.98 5.87
N ASN A 586 -54.43 61.07 6.85
CA ASN A 586 -55.57 60.75 7.70
C ASN A 586 -55.98 61.97 8.55
N GLU A 587 -55.03 62.68 9.17
CA GLU A 587 -55.29 63.91 9.92
C GLU A 587 -55.84 65.04 9.02
N ALA A 588 -55.26 65.21 7.84
CA ALA A 588 -55.74 66.18 6.84
C ALA A 588 -57.16 65.82 6.36
N SER A 589 -57.44 64.55 6.10
CA SER A 589 -58.76 64.06 5.71
C SER A 589 -59.80 64.28 6.82
N ALA A 590 -59.44 64.05 8.09
CA ALA A 590 -60.30 64.36 9.24
C ALA A 590 -60.57 65.88 9.38
N LYS A 591 -59.57 66.73 9.13
CA LYS A 591 -59.73 68.19 9.08
C LYS A 591 -60.63 68.62 7.92
N ILE A 592 -60.49 68.02 6.74
CA ILE A 592 -61.36 68.28 5.59
C ILE A 592 -62.80 67.86 5.90
N LEU A 593 -63.02 66.70 6.54
CA LEU A 593 -64.35 66.22 6.92
C LEU A 593 -65.02 67.16 7.93
N THR A 594 -64.30 67.60 8.97
CA THR A 594 -64.84 68.56 9.96
C THR A 594 -65.13 69.94 9.37
N LEU A 595 -64.25 70.47 8.52
CA LEU A 595 -64.49 71.71 7.77
C LEU A 595 -65.66 71.56 6.78
N THR A 596 -65.79 70.42 6.10
CA THR A 596 -66.93 70.14 5.20
C THR A 596 -68.24 70.11 5.98
N ALA A 597 -68.26 69.53 7.18
CA ALA A 597 -69.42 69.56 8.05
C ALA A 597 -69.77 70.99 8.52
N GLN A 598 -68.78 71.82 8.83
CA GLN A 598 -68.97 73.24 9.16
C GLN A 598 -69.51 74.04 7.97
N VAL A 599 -68.96 73.85 6.76
CA VAL A 599 -69.44 74.48 5.53
C VAL A 599 -70.88 74.07 5.25
N ASN A 600 -71.23 72.79 5.39
CA ASN A 600 -72.61 72.32 5.21
C ASN A 600 -73.57 72.94 6.25
N SER A 601 -73.14 73.07 7.51
CA SER A 601 -73.95 73.72 8.56
C SER A 601 -74.18 75.21 8.25
N LEU A 602 -73.13 75.92 7.84
CA LEU A 602 -73.22 77.34 7.45
C LEU A 602 -74.04 77.53 6.17
N GLN A 603 -73.98 76.59 5.22
CA GLN A 603 -74.81 76.63 4.02
C GLN A 603 -76.30 76.51 4.37
N VAL A 604 -76.68 75.59 5.27
CA VAL A 604 -78.07 75.48 5.76
C VAL A 604 -78.52 76.76 6.47
N GLU A 605 -77.64 77.40 7.25
CA GLU A 605 -77.92 78.69 7.89
C GLU A 605 -78.10 79.83 6.86
N VAL A 606 -77.24 79.88 5.84
CA VAL A 606 -77.35 80.82 4.71
C VAL A 606 -78.65 80.61 3.93
N ASP A 607 -79.01 79.36 3.61
CA ASP A 607 -80.24 79.03 2.89
C ASP A 607 -81.48 79.43 3.71
N SER A 608 -81.46 79.21 5.03
CA SER A 608 -82.52 79.64 5.96
C SER A 608 -82.64 81.16 6.05
N LEU A 609 -81.52 81.88 6.18
CA LEU A 609 -81.50 83.35 6.22
C LEU A 609 -81.94 83.94 4.87
N HIS A 610 -81.57 83.31 3.75
CA HIS A 610 -82.01 83.71 2.42
C HIS A 610 -83.53 83.54 2.26
N ALA A 611 -84.08 82.41 2.69
CA ALA A 611 -85.53 82.19 2.70
C ALA A 611 -86.28 83.23 3.54
N GLN A 612 -85.77 83.52 4.75
CA GLN A 612 -86.33 84.55 5.63
C GLN A 612 -86.25 85.95 5.00
N ASN A 613 -85.15 86.28 4.32
CA ASN A 613 -85.01 87.55 3.61
C ASN A 613 -86.05 87.67 2.48
N VAL A 614 -86.19 86.65 1.63
CA VAL A 614 -87.21 86.62 0.55
C VAL A 614 -88.64 86.77 1.11
N GLU A 615 -88.96 86.12 2.23
CA GLU A 615 -90.26 86.27 2.87
C GLU A 615 -90.50 87.72 3.34
N SER A 616 -89.50 88.32 4.00
CA SER A 616 -89.56 89.70 4.50
C SER A 616 -89.58 90.75 3.37
N GLU A 617 -88.89 90.53 2.25
CA GLU A 617 -89.00 91.34 1.04
C GLU A 617 -90.42 91.25 0.45
N SER A 618 -91.03 90.06 0.44
CA SER A 618 -92.44 89.92 0.01
C SER A 618 -93.40 90.67 0.94
N GLU A 619 -93.17 90.66 2.26
CA GLU A 619 -93.94 91.46 3.22
C GLU A 619 -93.76 92.96 3.00
N LEU A 620 -92.52 93.42 2.80
CA LEU A 620 -92.22 94.82 2.54
C LEU A 620 -92.87 95.28 1.23
N ASN A 621 -92.88 94.44 0.19
CA ASN A 621 -93.54 94.76 -1.07
C ASN A 621 -95.06 94.85 -0.91
N LYS A 622 -95.69 93.92 -0.16
CA LYS A 622 -97.12 94.01 0.23
C LYS A 622 -97.43 95.30 1.00
N LYS A 623 -96.59 95.66 1.99
CA LYS A 623 -96.75 96.90 2.78
C LYS A 623 -96.57 98.14 1.89
N THR A 624 -95.62 98.12 0.95
CA THR A 624 -95.41 99.19 -0.04
C THR A 624 -96.62 99.36 -0.95
N GLN A 625 -97.24 98.27 -1.43
CA GLN A 625 -98.48 98.34 -2.21
C GLN A 625 -99.62 98.98 -1.39
N VAL A 626 -99.82 98.54 -0.14
CA VAL A 626 -100.83 99.12 0.76
C VAL A 626 -100.58 100.62 1.02
N ILE A 627 -99.32 101.04 1.17
CA ILE A 627 -98.96 102.46 1.29
C ILE A 627 -99.29 103.22 -0.01
N SER A 628 -99.04 102.63 -1.18
CA SER A 628 -99.43 103.22 -2.47
C SER A 628 -100.95 103.38 -2.59
N ASP A 629 -101.73 102.40 -2.13
CA ASP A 629 -103.18 102.46 -2.16
C ASP A 629 -103.73 103.54 -1.21
N TYR A 630 -103.13 103.72 -0.03
CA TYR A 630 -103.44 104.83 0.87
C TYR A 630 -103.04 106.19 0.32
N LEU A 631 -101.88 106.32 -0.34
CA LEU A 631 -101.46 107.57 -0.99
C LEU A 631 -102.47 107.98 -2.07
N ASN A 632 -102.93 107.04 -2.89
CA ASN A 632 -103.97 107.29 -3.89
C ASN A 632 -105.30 107.76 -3.26
N GLN A 633 -105.70 107.19 -2.10
CA GLN A 633 -106.88 107.64 -1.35
C GLN A 633 -106.71 109.06 -0.79
N ILE A 634 -105.52 109.40 -0.28
CA ILE A 634 -105.20 110.73 0.23
C ILE A 634 -105.26 111.78 -0.89
N GLU A 635 -104.71 111.47 -2.07
CA GLU A 635 -104.74 112.39 -3.23
C GLU A 635 -106.19 112.66 -3.66
N HIS A 636 -107.04 111.62 -3.77
CA HIS A 636 -108.48 111.78 -4.05
C HIS A 636 -109.19 112.67 -3.01
N LEU A 637 -108.99 112.43 -1.72
CA LEU A 637 -109.62 113.22 -0.65
C LEU A 637 -109.17 114.69 -0.65
N LYS A 638 -107.89 114.94 -0.99
CA LYS A 638 -107.31 116.28 -1.13
C LYS A 638 -107.91 117.02 -2.32
N GLU A 639 -108.12 116.35 -3.44
CA GLU A 639 -108.74 116.90 -4.65
C GLU A 639 -110.23 117.20 -4.43
N GLU A 640 -110.95 116.32 -3.72
CA GLU A 640 -112.32 116.56 -3.28
C GLU A 640 -112.42 117.77 -2.32
N LEU A 641 -111.50 117.91 -1.36
CA LEU A 641 -111.41 119.09 -0.48
C LEU A 641 -111.21 120.39 -1.27
N ALA A 642 -110.28 120.39 -2.23
CA ALA A 642 -110.02 121.56 -3.08
C ALA A 642 -111.28 122.00 -3.86
N SER A 643 -112.06 121.05 -4.39
CA SER A 643 -113.32 121.35 -5.08
C SER A 643 -114.35 122.04 -4.16
N LYS A 644 -114.51 121.55 -2.91
CA LYS A 644 -115.46 122.13 -1.94
C LYS A 644 -115.06 123.52 -1.48
N THR A 645 -113.76 123.77 -1.28
CA THR A 645 -113.27 125.11 -0.90
C THR A 645 -113.56 126.16 -1.98
N LEU A 646 -113.48 125.77 -3.26
CA LEU A 646 -113.77 126.68 -4.39
C LEU A 646 -115.26 127.04 -4.47
N ASP A 647 -116.15 126.08 -4.20
CA ASP A 647 -117.60 126.31 -4.12
C ASP A 647 -118.00 127.21 -2.93
N GLU A 648 -117.40 127.04 -1.75
CA GLU A 648 -117.59 127.94 -0.60
C GLU A 648 -117.18 129.38 -0.91
N GLN A 649 -116.08 129.55 -1.65
CA GLN A 649 -115.54 130.87 -1.98
C GLN A 649 -116.47 131.64 -2.93
N ARG A 650 -117.09 130.94 -3.90
CA ARG A 650 -118.11 131.52 -4.80
C ARG A 650 -119.39 131.94 -4.07
N LEU A 651 -119.85 131.14 -3.09
CA LEU A 651 -121.04 131.46 -2.28
C LEU A 651 -120.82 132.69 -1.38
N LEU A 652 -119.57 132.99 -1.00
CA LEU A 652 -119.25 134.16 -0.19
C LEU A 652 -119.44 135.46 -0.98
N GLU A 653 -118.91 135.54 -2.21
CA GLU A 653 -119.03 136.71 -3.09
C GLU A 653 -120.50 137.05 -3.41
N GLU A 654 -121.33 136.03 -3.67
CA GLU A 654 -122.77 136.21 -3.91
C GLU A 654 -123.49 136.79 -2.67
N LYS A 655 -123.09 136.36 -1.48
CA LYS A 655 -123.66 136.83 -0.20
C LYS A 655 -123.30 138.29 0.10
N GLU A 656 -122.09 138.73 -0.25
CA GLU A 656 -121.69 140.13 -0.09
C GLU A 656 -122.48 141.07 -1.04
N GLY A 657 -122.74 140.64 -2.27
CA GLY A 657 -123.55 141.39 -3.23
C GLY A 657 -125.00 141.62 -2.78
N LEU A 658 -125.63 140.61 -2.18
CA LEU A 658 -126.99 140.73 -1.62
C LEU A 658 -127.07 141.70 -0.42
N LEU A 659 -126.02 141.75 0.41
CA LEU A 659 -125.99 142.60 1.61
C LEU A 659 -125.97 144.09 1.26
N ALA A 660 -125.35 144.48 0.13
CA ALA A 660 -125.42 145.84 -0.39
C ALA A 660 -126.86 146.24 -0.78
N GLN A 661 -127.61 145.35 -1.46
CA GLN A 661 -128.99 145.63 -1.88
C GLN A 661 -129.96 145.78 -0.70
N VAL A 662 -129.78 145.01 0.38
CA VAL A 662 -130.59 145.14 1.61
C VAL A 662 -130.42 146.53 2.22
N LYS A 663 -129.19 147.06 2.23
CA LYS A 663 -128.87 148.35 2.87
C LYS A 663 -129.48 149.56 2.16
N ASP A 664 -129.60 149.52 0.84
CA ASP A 664 -130.29 150.56 0.07
C ASP A 664 -131.82 150.53 0.30
N LEU A 665 -132.39 149.34 0.54
CA LEU A 665 -133.81 149.19 0.85
C LEU A 665 -134.18 149.72 2.24
N GLU A 666 -133.30 149.59 3.25
CA GLU A 666 -133.53 150.13 4.60
C GLU A 666 -133.72 151.66 4.59
N LEU A 667 -132.90 152.39 3.82
CA LEU A 667 -133.02 153.86 3.68
C LEU A 667 -134.36 154.29 3.05
N VAL A 668 -134.92 153.49 2.13
CA VAL A 668 -136.25 153.74 1.55
C VAL A 668 -137.36 153.51 2.59
N VAL A 669 -137.21 152.50 3.45
CA VAL A 669 -138.16 152.20 4.53
C VAL A 669 -138.20 153.31 5.58
N GLU A 670 -137.05 153.87 5.98
CA GLU A 670 -136.99 154.99 6.94
C GLU A 670 -137.71 156.25 6.43
N SER A 671 -137.56 156.57 5.13
CA SER A 671 -138.27 157.68 4.50
C SER A 671 -139.79 157.49 4.51
N LEU A 672 -140.28 156.28 4.25
CA LEU A 672 -141.71 155.96 4.27
C LEU A 672 -142.27 155.93 5.71
N HIS A 673 -141.46 155.53 6.69
CA HIS A 673 -141.87 155.47 8.09
C HIS A 673 -142.16 156.87 8.66
N SER A 674 -141.35 157.87 8.32
CA SER A 674 -141.56 159.26 8.74
C SER A 674 -142.88 159.84 8.23
N GLN A 675 -143.23 159.62 6.96
CA GLN A 675 -144.53 160.03 6.39
C GLN A 675 -145.71 159.34 7.08
N ARG A 676 -145.56 158.09 7.53
CA ARG A 676 -146.63 157.36 8.22
C ARG A 676 -146.92 157.95 9.60
N SER A 677 -145.88 158.33 10.34
CA SER A 677 -146.00 158.94 11.67
C SER A 677 -146.82 160.24 11.64
N GLU A 678 -146.62 161.06 10.60
CA GLU A 678 -147.28 162.37 10.45
C GLU A 678 -148.79 162.26 10.13
N LEU A 679 -149.22 161.10 9.59
CA LEU A 679 -150.63 160.76 9.38
C LEU A 679 -151.27 160.14 10.63
N GLU A 680 -150.54 159.29 11.37
CA GLU A 680 -151.04 158.66 12.61
C GLU A 680 -151.41 159.72 13.68
N GLU A 681 -150.64 160.80 13.80
CA GLU A 681 -150.89 161.86 14.78
C GLU A 681 -152.15 162.70 14.46
N GLN A 682 -152.48 162.90 13.17
CA GLN A 682 -153.74 163.54 12.77
C GLN A 682 -154.97 162.69 13.12
N ILE A 683 -154.86 161.36 13.01
CA ILE A 683 -155.93 160.43 13.38
C ILE A 683 -156.17 160.46 14.90
N LYS A 684 -155.08 160.45 15.69
CA LYS A 684 -155.13 160.50 17.15
C LYS A 684 -155.88 161.73 17.69
N ASN A 685 -155.64 162.91 17.10
CA ASN A 685 -156.30 164.14 17.51
C ASN A 685 -157.83 164.12 17.27
N LYS A 686 -158.33 163.38 16.28
CA LYS A 686 -159.79 163.19 16.09
C LYS A 686 -160.40 162.11 16.98
N GLY A 687 -159.62 161.14 17.45
CA GLY A 687 -160.10 160.12 18.38
C GLY A 687 -160.53 160.70 19.73
N HIS A 688 -159.75 161.65 20.28
CA HIS A 688 -160.01 162.22 21.60
C HIS A 688 -161.30 163.07 21.68
N GLU A 689 -161.73 163.73 20.61
CA GLU A 689 -163.02 164.46 20.58
C GLU A 689 -164.25 163.51 20.66
N ILE A 690 -164.10 162.28 20.14
CA ILE A 690 -165.19 161.28 20.10
C ILE A 690 -165.39 160.62 21.47
N GLU A 691 -164.30 160.32 22.19
CA GLU A 691 -164.36 159.60 23.46
C GLU A 691 -165.00 160.44 24.58
N TRP A 692 -164.64 161.73 24.70
CA TRP A 692 -165.23 162.62 25.71
C TRP A 692 -166.76 162.77 25.53
N SER A 693 -167.21 162.83 24.28
CA SER A 693 -168.64 162.88 23.92
C SER A 693 -169.40 161.58 24.23
N ARG A 694 -168.69 160.48 24.50
CA ARG A 694 -169.25 159.19 24.92
C ARG A 694 -169.43 159.13 26.44
N GLU A 695 -168.41 159.54 27.20
CA GLU A 695 -168.42 159.48 28.67
C GLU A 695 -169.54 160.35 29.29
N GLU A 696 -169.79 161.54 28.74
CA GLU A 696 -170.92 162.41 29.13
C GLU A 696 -172.29 161.72 28.97
N LYS A 697 -172.38 160.75 28.04
CA LYS A 697 -173.58 159.95 27.74
C LYS A 697 -173.75 158.74 28.65
N GLU A 698 -172.65 158.21 29.20
CA GLU A 698 -172.62 157.05 30.08
C GLU A 698 -173.13 157.44 31.49
N GLY A 699 -172.59 158.52 32.08
CA GLY A 699 -172.97 158.95 33.44
C GLY A 699 -174.43 159.42 33.59
N LEU A 700 -175.07 159.87 32.50
CA LEU A 700 -176.50 160.17 32.47
C LEU A 700 -177.36 158.89 32.48
N ARG A 701 -176.82 157.75 32.03
CA ARG A 701 -177.49 156.44 32.01
C ARG A 701 -177.51 155.80 33.40
N ASP A 702 -176.42 155.91 34.15
CA ASP A 702 -176.34 155.38 35.53
C ASP A 702 -177.33 156.09 36.47
N LYS A 703 -177.54 157.40 36.24
CA LYS A 703 -178.56 158.22 36.90
C LYS A 703 -179.99 157.70 36.71
N ILE A 704 -180.24 156.95 35.63
CA ILE A 704 -181.53 156.34 35.31
C ILE A 704 -181.63 154.96 35.96
N SER A 705 -180.59 154.13 35.84
CA SER A 705 -180.55 152.77 36.41
C SER A 705 -180.80 152.75 37.93
N GLU A 706 -180.25 153.70 38.68
CA GLU A 706 -180.44 153.75 40.13
C GLU A 706 -181.89 154.16 40.50
N LEU A 707 -182.52 155.05 39.74
CA LEU A 707 -183.95 155.38 39.91
C LEU A 707 -184.85 154.18 39.61
N GLU A 708 -184.50 153.30 38.67
CA GLU A 708 -185.24 152.06 38.40
C GLU A 708 -185.15 151.08 39.58
N THR A 709 -184.00 150.97 40.26
CA THR A 709 -183.87 150.15 41.48
C THR A 709 -184.68 150.68 42.67
N THR A 710 -184.87 152.00 42.81
CA THR A 710 -185.78 152.57 43.83
C THR A 710 -187.26 152.20 43.63
N LEU A 711 -187.61 151.67 42.46
CA LEU A 711 -188.98 151.32 42.07
C LEU A 711 -189.28 149.81 42.23
N THR A 712 -188.31 148.92 41.99
CA THR A 712 -188.52 147.46 42.10
C THR A 712 -188.66 147.01 43.55
N GLU A 713 -187.80 147.47 44.47
CA GLU A 713 -187.90 147.07 45.90
C GLU A 713 -189.18 147.57 46.57
N ARG A 714 -189.74 148.69 46.09
CA ARG A 714 -191.06 149.19 46.51
C ARG A 714 -192.23 148.41 45.89
N GLY A 715 -192.00 147.74 44.77
CA GLY A 715 -193.00 146.87 44.13
C GLY A 715 -193.08 145.48 44.76
N ASP A 716 -191.92 144.87 45.06
CA ASP A 716 -191.85 143.43 45.24
C ASP A 716 -192.51 142.90 46.52
N GLU A 717 -192.25 143.45 47.72
CA GLU A 717 -192.74 142.79 48.95
C GLU A 717 -193.98 143.44 49.61
N ILE A 718 -194.56 144.41 48.90
CA ILE A 718 -196.01 144.58 48.85
C ILE A 718 -196.69 143.27 48.35
N VAL A 719 -196.05 142.47 47.48
CA VAL A 719 -196.57 141.15 47.06
C VAL A 719 -196.44 140.09 48.17
N ALA A 720 -195.48 140.23 49.10
CA ALA A 720 -195.37 139.34 50.25
C ALA A 720 -196.53 139.55 51.25
N LEU A 721 -196.94 140.81 51.47
CA LEU A 721 -198.18 141.13 52.20
C LEU A 721 -199.45 140.60 51.51
N GLN A 722 -199.40 140.29 50.21
CA GLN A 722 -200.52 139.73 49.45
C GLN A 722 -200.51 138.20 49.37
N LYS A 723 -199.38 137.51 49.60
CA LYS A 723 -199.33 136.05 49.57
C LYS A 723 -199.74 135.40 50.90
N LYS A 724 -201.08 135.40 51.08
CA LYS A 724 -201.88 134.24 51.48
C LYS A 724 -201.66 133.76 52.94
N LEU A 725 -202.52 134.07 53.90
CA LEU A 725 -203.90 134.63 53.83
C LEU A 725 -204.87 133.86 52.92
N GLU A 726 -204.56 132.63 52.53
CA GLU A 726 -205.43 131.85 51.64
C GLU A 726 -205.39 130.35 51.99
N ASN A 727 -206.19 130.01 52.99
CA ASN A 727 -206.78 128.69 53.24
C ASN A 727 -205.83 127.58 53.74
N VAL A 728 -206.27 126.64 54.59
CA VAL A 728 -207.50 126.50 55.39
C VAL A 728 -207.17 125.64 56.61
#